data_AF-A0A927V6A7-F1
#
_entry.id   AF-A0A927V6A7-F1
#
_cell.length_a   1.000
_cell.length_b   1.000
_cell.length_c   1.000
_cell.angle_alpha   90.00
_cell.angle_beta   90.00
_cell.angle_gamma   90.00
#
_symmetry.space_group_name_H-M   'P 1'
#
loop_
_entity.id
_entity.type
_entity.pdbx_description
1 polymer ?
#
loop_
_entity_poly.entity_id
_entity_poly.type
_entity_poly.pdbx_seq_one_letter_code
_entity_poly.pdbx_strand_id
1 'polypeptide(L)'
;MELLTKASYSSEVNEREKDNLIVAYEAACESVVLLKNDGALPLATKKVAMYGPGVSMTIKGGTGSGEVNERHSVTILEGMKDRGFEVTTKAWLDDYARYYENAEELYRQKKKKRINIFKPKTIMDMLFDDFCRPAGPDITEKFITNDTDTCIYVVSRQAGEGGDRKLEKGDYYLTDDEYKAISVCAASYDKFILVINSGAAIDMSFTEEIAGINAILYICQLGTEGGHAVADILSGKVSPSGKLADTWAKKYDDFPFAGEFGYLDGNLTADDYKEGIYVGYRYFDTFAVEPMYPFGYGLSYTEFSLYCKNVSISGHKINVDVYVENVGNKYSGKEVLELYISAPVNGVHKEYQALAAFTKSSVLEPGAGEELSLKFDLADMAYYRESDASYVLEQGDYILRLGNSSRNTKAVAVISLDREVIVSKNTNICPQPAKIEELKPATTDTTNLPRLLLSADAFTTAYYSYEKPALTDDTRVKDFVDTLSVEDMAEIVVGIGMFGGEKYFNLPGSVGNTTSKFVDRGLINVTLCDGPAGLRIQKRSTVEKGGKVKAIDMSMSIFEHFPKFVKKFMIGNPEKSPVIYQYTTAFPVTAALAQSWNAELLYKVGQAVLREMKEYGCTYWLAPAVNIHRNPLCGRNFEYYSEDPRLTGMLAAAITKGVQSEDGYYVTVKHFACNNREDERNFMSSNISERALREIYLKPFELAVKTGGAKAIMTSYNKLNGVYTANSHDLCTKVLRNEWGFDGVVMTDWFSTGGRKADDALAIKSGNDLIMPGGSSNKKKIIKAVKKGTISETDLRRCCENVVKSVMNSALQKEYIDK
;
A
#
# COMPACT_ATOMS: atom_id res chain seq x y z
N MET A 1 19.58 -16.80 -30.16
CA MET A 1 18.80 -17.42 -29.08
C MET A 1 17.34 -17.03 -29.32
N GLU A 2 16.43 -18.00 -29.37
CA GLU A 2 15.00 -17.72 -29.46
C GLU A 2 14.57 -17.04 -28.15
N LEU A 3 14.00 -15.84 -28.23
CA LEU A 3 13.67 -15.05 -27.05
C LEU A 3 12.37 -15.57 -26.44
N LEU A 4 12.41 -15.96 -25.17
CA LEU A 4 11.26 -16.55 -24.48
C LEU A 4 10.40 -15.47 -23.84
N THR A 5 9.14 -15.43 -24.23
CA THR A 5 8.09 -14.59 -23.65
C THR A 5 6.78 -15.38 -23.64
N LYS A 6 5.95 -15.14 -22.62
CA LYS A 6 4.62 -15.77 -22.50
C LYS A 6 3.47 -14.87 -22.98
N ALA A 7 3.78 -13.70 -23.55
CA ALA A 7 2.77 -12.77 -24.05
C ALA A 7 1.90 -13.39 -25.17
N SER A 8 0.62 -13.03 -25.20
CA SER A 8 -0.35 -13.56 -26.16
C SER A 8 -0.26 -12.83 -27.50
N TYR A 9 -0.42 -13.53 -28.63
CA TYR A 9 -0.64 -12.89 -29.94
C TYR A 9 -2.11 -12.50 -30.20
N SER A 10 -3.02 -12.94 -29.33
CA SER A 10 -4.44 -12.58 -29.39
C SER A 10 -4.73 -11.37 -28.51
N SER A 11 -5.52 -10.42 -29.03
CA SER A 11 -6.05 -9.28 -28.28
C SER A 11 -7.41 -9.56 -27.62
N GLU A 12 -8.00 -10.73 -27.85
CA GLU A 12 -9.32 -11.10 -27.33
C GLU A 12 -9.32 -11.18 -25.80
N VAL A 13 -10.48 -10.91 -25.19
CA VAL A 13 -10.67 -11.04 -23.75
C VAL A 13 -10.60 -12.52 -23.37
N ASN A 14 -9.68 -12.89 -22.48
CA ASN A 14 -9.53 -14.28 -22.02
C ASN A 14 -10.30 -14.55 -20.71
N GLU A 15 -10.36 -15.81 -20.28
CA GLU A 15 -11.11 -16.18 -19.06
C GLU A 15 -10.47 -15.62 -17.78
N ARG A 16 -9.13 -15.55 -17.76
CA ARG A 16 -8.39 -14.97 -16.64
C ARG A 16 -8.71 -13.48 -16.43
N GLU A 17 -8.91 -12.72 -17.52
CA GLU A 17 -9.42 -11.34 -17.46
C GLU A 17 -10.78 -11.29 -16.76
N LYS A 18 -11.74 -12.12 -17.18
CA LYS A 18 -13.08 -12.14 -16.59
C LYS A 18 -13.06 -12.50 -15.10
N ASP A 19 -12.30 -13.54 -14.73
CA ASP A 19 -12.16 -13.98 -13.34
C ASP A 19 -11.55 -12.87 -12.45
N ASN A 20 -10.55 -12.17 -12.95
CA ASN A 20 -9.93 -11.06 -12.21
C ASN A 20 -10.85 -9.85 -12.10
N LEU A 21 -11.66 -9.55 -13.12
CA LEU A 21 -12.65 -8.47 -13.06
C LEU A 21 -13.73 -8.74 -11.99
N ILE A 22 -14.14 -10.00 -11.79
CA ILE A 22 -15.06 -10.36 -10.69
C ILE A 22 -14.44 -10.00 -9.33
N VAL A 23 -13.17 -10.35 -9.11
CA VAL A 23 -12.45 -10.04 -7.87
C VAL A 23 -12.23 -8.54 -7.71
N ALA A 24 -11.88 -7.83 -8.79
CA ALA A 24 -11.71 -6.38 -8.78
C ALA A 24 -13.03 -5.65 -8.44
N TYR A 25 -14.15 -6.11 -8.97
CA TYR A 25 -15.48 -5.60 -8.64
C TYR A 25 -15.87 -5.86 -7.18
N GLU A 26 -15.65 -7.09 -6.67
CA GLU A 26 -15.89 -7.44 -5.26
C GLU A 26 -15.07 -6.53 -4.34
N ALA A 27 -13.78 -6.38 -4.65
CA ALA A 27 -12.88 -5.53 -3.89
C ALA A 27 -13.30 -4.06 -3.94
N ALA A 28 -13.69 -3.53 -5.10
CA ALA A 28 -14.15 -2.17 -5.24
C ALA A 28 -15.43 -1.90 -4.43
N CYS A 29 -16.39 -2.83 -4.45
CA CYS A 29 -17.63 -2.70 -3.67
C CYS A 29 -17.38 -2.66 -2.15
N GLU A 30 -16.48 -3.51 -1.65
CA GLU A 30 -16.18 -3.57 -0.21
C GLU A 30 -15.28 -2.43 0.28
N SER A 31 -14.62 -1.70 -0.64
CA SER A 31 -13.71 -0.61 -0.30
C SER A 31 -14.40 0.74 -0.11
N VAL A 32 -15.61 0.93 -0.62
CA VAL A 32 -16.31 2.23 -0.55
C VAL A 32 -16.85 2.48 0.86
N VAL A 33 -16.52 3.65 1.40
CA VAL A 33 -16.91 4.09 2.74
C VAL A 33 -18.01 5.14 2.64
N LEU A 34 -19.15 4.89 3.28
CA LEU A 34 -20.21 5.88 3.45
C LEU A 34 -19.93 6.69 4.72
N LEU A 35 -19.65 7.98 4.57
CA LEU A 35 -19.26 8.85 5.68
C LEU A 35 -20.45 9.57 6.31
N LYS A 36 -21.42 9.94 5.47
CA LYS A 36 -22.65 10.65 5.86
C LYS A 36 -23.79 10.17 4.98
N ASN A 37 -24.97 10.03 5.57
CA ASN A 37 -26.21 9.78 4.85
C ASN A 37 -27.41 10.18 5.73
N ASP A 38 -28.23 11.11 5.27
CA ASP A 38 -29.49 11.52 5.93
C ASP A 38 -30.74 10.87 5.32
N GLY A 39 -30.54 9.84 4.47
CA GLY A 39 -31.60 9.16 3.73
C GLY A 39 -31.61 9.45 2.23
N ALA A 40 -30.72 10.32 1.74
CA ALA A 40 -30.56 10.56 0.29
C ALA A 40 -30.02 9.35 -0.48
N LEU A 41 -29.28 8.45 0.18
CA LEU A 41 -28.85 7.18 -0.38
C LEU A 41 -29.54 5.97 0.29
N PRO A 42 -29.82 4.89 -0.47
CA PRO A 42 -29.57 4.74 -1.91
C PRO A 42 -30.54 5.55 -2.79
N LEU A 43 -30.13 5.81 -4.02
CA LEU A 43 -30.86 6.64 -4.99
C LEU A 43 -32.24 6.05 -5.31
N ALA A 44 -33.28 6.85 -5.14
CA ALA A 44 -34.66 6.49 -5.50
C ALA A 44 -35.00 6.76 -6.99
N THR A 45 -34.09 7.40 -7.73
CA THR A 45 -34.28 7.80 -9.13
C THR A 45 -33.16 7.25 -10.01
N LYS A 46 -33.47 7.05 -11.29
CA LYS A 46 -32.47 6.77 -12.32
C LYS A 46 -32.03 8.03 -13.09
N LYS A 47 -32.68 9.18 -12.87
CA LYS A 47 -32.29 10.45 -13.46
C LYS A 47 -31.47 11.26 -12.46
N VAL A 48 -30.23 11.57 -12.79
CA VAL A 48 -29.31 12.27 -11.88
C VAL A 48 -28.57 13.40 -12.57
N ALA A 49 -28.44 14.53 -11.88
CA ALA A 49 -27.50 15.57 -12.26
C ALA A 49 -26.10 15.15 -11.77
N MET A 50 -25.09 15.26 -12.61
CA MET A 50 -23.71 14.91 -12.26
C MET A 50 -22.72 15.99 -12.67
N TYR A 51 -21.86 16.37 -11.73
CA TYR A 51 -20.83 17.40 -11.91
C TYR A 51 -19.51 16.99 -11.26
N GLY A 52 -18.47 17.76 -11.55
CA GLY A 52 -17.14 17.57 -10.99
C GLY A 52 -16.24 16.68 -11.85
N PRO A 53 -14.92 16.82 -11.66
CA PRO A 53 -13.89 16.20 -12.50
C PRO A 53 -13.98 14.67 -12.55
N GLY A 54 -14.27 14.03 -11.41
CA GLY A 54 -14.20 12.57 -11.28
C GLY A 54 -15.33 11.81 -11.95
N VAL A 55 -16.35 12.48 -12.49
CA VAL A 55 -17.49 11.83 -13.16
C VAL A 55 -17.01 11.13 -14.43
N SER A 56 -16.40 11.86 -15.36
CA SER A 56 -15.89 11.34 -16.63
C SER A 56 -14.38 11.09 -16.61
N MET A 57 -13.65 11.69 -15.68
CA MET A 57 -12.20 11.52 -15.53
C MET A 57 -11.86 10.83 -14.21
N THR A 58 -12.58 9.76 -13.87
CA THR A 58 -12.38 9.01 -12.61
C THR A 58 -10.92 8.58 -12.44
N ILE A 59 -10.37 8.80 -11.24
CA ILE A 59 -9.02 8.37 -10.89
C ILE A 59 -9.09 6.93 -10.37
N LYS A 60 -8.58 6.00 -11.18
CA LYS A 60 -8.52 4.57 -10.85
C LYS A 60 -7.46 4.22 -9.81
N GLY A 61 -6.38 5.01 -9.72
CA GLY A 61 -5.23 4.77 -8.85
C GLY A 61 -4.18 5.88 -8.94
N GLY A 62 -3.14 5.77 -8.13
CA GLY A 62 -2.02 6.73 -8.11
C GLY A 62 -1.09 6.62 -9.31
N THR A 63 -0.17 7.58 -9.43
CA THR A 63 0.86 7.62 -10.49
C THR A 63 2.14 6.88 -10.07
N GLY A 64 3.15 6.87 -10.94
CA GLY A 64 4.48 6.31 -10.62
C GLY A 64 4.54 4.79 -10.74
N SER A 65 5.29 4.13 -9.86
CA SER A 65 5.42 2.67 -9.85
C SER A 65 4.10 1.93 -9.54
N GLY A 66 3.15 2.57 -8.87
CA GLY A 66 1.83 1.99 -8.56
C GLY A 66 0.83 1.93 -9.71
N GLU A 67 1.15 2.49 -10.88
CA GLU A 67 0.27 2.49 -12.05
C GLU A 67 0.14 1.09 -12.68
N VAL A 68 -1.06 0.71 -13.10
CA VAL A 68 -1.35 -0.55 -13.81
C VAL A 68 -1.77 -0.26 -15.24
N ASN A 69 -1.43 -1.17 -16.17
CA ASN A 69 -1.72 -1.05 -17.60
C ASN A 69 -2.84 -2.02 -18.02
N GLU A 70 -4.07 -1.68 -17.65
CA GLU A 70 -5.26 -2.47 -17.95
C GLU A 70 -5.80 -2.26 -19.37
N ARG A 71 -6.79 -3.08 -19.75
CA ARG A 71 -7.51 -2.94 -21.03
C ARG A 71 -8.29 -1.63 -21.10
N HIS A 72 -9.11 -1.38 -20.09
CA HIS A 72 -9.96 -0.20 -19.90
C HIS A 72 -10.27 -0.10 -18.41
N SER A 73 -10.52 1.10 -17.88
CA SER A 73 -11.03 1.31 -16.53
C SER A 73 -12.35 2.04 -16.60
N VAL A 74 -13.39 1.45 -15.99
CA VAL A 74 -14.76 1.95 -16.04
C VAL A 74 -14.88 3.20 -15.18
N THR A 75 -15.18 4.33 -15.81
CA THR A 75 -15.43 5.60 -15.13
C THR A 75 -16.77 5.58 -14.39
N ILE A 76 -16.98 6.49 -13.43
CA ILE A 76 -18.27 6.62 -12.73
C ILE A 76 -19.38 6.89 -13.75
N LEU A 77 -19.14 7.75 -14.75
CA LEU A 77 -20.13 8.03 -15.79
C LEU A 77 -20.52 6.79 -16.60
N GLU A 78 -19.54 5.98 -17.00
CA GLU A 78 -19.77 4.71 -17.72
C GLU A 78 -20.54 3.74 -16.84
N GLY A 79 -20.08 3.51 -15.60
CA GLY A 79 -20.76 2.60 -14.68
C GLY A 79 -22.21 3.02 -14.39
N MET A 80 -22.48 4.31 -14.23
CA MET A 80 -23.84 4.82 -14.07
C MET A 80 -24.70 4.54 -15.31
N LYS A 81 -24.19 4.78 -16.52
CA LYS A 81 -24.91 4.47 -17.77
C LYS A 81 -25.15 2.97 -17.95
N ASP A 82 -24.16 2.15 -17.67
CA ASP A 82 -24.24 0.69 -17.77
C ASP A 82 -25.28 0.11 -16.79
N ARG A 83 -25.54 0.80 -15.67
CA ARG A 83 -26.62 0.50 -14.71
C ARG A 83 -27.94 1.24 -14.98
N GLY A 84 -28.09 1.83 -16.17
CA GLY A 84 -29.33 2.43 -16.66
C GLY A 84 -29.67 3.80 -16.06
N PHE A 85 -28.69 4.52 -15.50
CA PHE A 85 -28.90 5.91 -15.08
C PHE A 85 -28.85 6.88 -16.26
N GLU A 86 -29.77 7.83 -16.29
CA GLU A 86 -29.82 8.95 -17.21
C GLU A 86 -29.16 10.17 -16.56
N VAL A 87 -28.08 10.67 -17.16
CA VAL A 87 -27.35 11.85 -16.68
C VAL A 87 -27.87 13.11 -17.37
N THR A 88 -28.53 13.97 -16.60
CA THR A 88 -29.28 15.15 -17.12
C THR A 88 -28.38 16.35 -17.43
N THR A 89 -27.10 16.30 -17.04
CA THR A 89 -26.14 17.42 -17.11
C THR A 89 -25.04 17.20 -18.15
N LYS A 90 -25.32 16.43 -19.22
CA LYS A 90 -24.35 16.12 -20.28
C LYS A 90 -23.67 17.35 -20.87
N ALA A 91 -24.38 18.47 -21.00
CA ALA A 91 -23.81 19.71 -21.52
C ALA A 91 -22.64 20.24 -20.65
N TRP A 92 -22.75 20.15 -19.32
CA TRP A 92 -21.65 20.53 -18.43
C TRP A 92 -20.47 19.57 -18.55
N LEU A 93 -20.72 18.27 -18.67
CA LEU A 93 -19.67 17.25 -18.83
C LEU A 93 -18.92 17.40 -20.17
N ASP A 94 -19.62 17.72 -21.26
CA ASP A 94 -19.02 17.99 -22.56
C ASP A 94 -18.15 19.28 -22.51
N ASP A 95 -18.59 20.30 -21.78
CA ASP A 95 -17.82 21.54 -21.55
C ASP A 95 -16.59 21.28 -20.67
N TYR A 96 -16.74 20.47 -19.62
CA TYR A 96 -15.64 20.04 -18.76
C TYR A 96 -14.55 19.30 -19.54
N ALA A 97 -14.93 18.37 -20.42
CA ALA A 97 -13.96 17.63 -21.25
C ALA A 97 -13.08 18.58 -22.08
N ARG A 98 -13.69 19.59 -22.73
CA ARG A 98 -12.95 20.62 -23.47
C ARG A 98 -12.08 21.49 -22.56
N TYR A 99 -12.59 21.84 -21.37
CA TYR A 99 -11.84 22.60 -20.38
C TYR A 99 -10.59 21.82 -19.92
N TYR A 100 -10.75 20.53 -19.63
CA TYR A 100 -9.68 19.62 -19.23
C TYR A 100 -8.61 19.51 -20.32
N GLU A 101 -8.99 19.24 -21.57
CA GLU A 101 -8.06 19.13 -22.71
C GLU A 101 -7.22 20.41 -22.88
N ASN A 102 -7.86 21.58 -22.79
CA ASN A 102 -7.16 22.86 -22.86
C ASN A 102 -6.18 23.06 -21.70
N ALA A 103 -6.59 22.72 -20.46
CA ALA A 103 -5.73 22.82 -19.30
C ALA A 103 -4.52 21.87 -19.41
N GLU A 104 -4.74 20.66 -19.89
CA GLU A 104 -3.68 19.67 -20.10
C GLU A 104 -2.70 20.12 -21.18
N GLU A 105 -3.17 20.64 -22.31
CA GLU A 105 -2.31 21.16 -23.38
C GLU A 105 -1.49 22.36 -22.90
N LEU A 106 -2.09 23.29 -22.14
CA LEU A 106 -1.36 24.41 -21.51
C LEU A 106 -0.29 23.91 -20.54
N TYR A 107 -0.61 22.91 -19.73
CA TYR A 107 0.35 22.26 -18.83
C TYR A 107 1.50 21.61 -19.63
N ARG A 108 1.21 20.82 -20.66
CA ARG A 108 2.22 20.20 -21.56
C ARG A 108 3.11 21.27 -22.23
N GLN A 109 2.55 22.39 -22.67
CA GLN A 109 3.32 23.49 -23.27
C GLN A 109 4.24 24.18 -22.26
N LYS A 110 3.77 24.44 -21.03
CA LYS A 110 4.59 24.98 -19.94
C LYS A 110 5.74 24.03 -19.60
N LYS A 111 5.45 22.73 -19.52
CA LYS A 111 6.44 21.67 -19.26
C LYS A 111 7.50 21.64 -20.36
N LYS A 112 7.10 21.59 -21.64
CA LYS A 112 8.02 21.66 -22.80
C LYS A 112 8.97 22.86 -22.77
N LYS A 113 8.48 24.05 -22.39
CA LYS A 113 9.30 25.27 -22.30
C LYS A 113 10.34 25.22 -21.18
N ARG A 114 10.06 24.50 -20.09
CA ARG A 114 10.98 24.34 -18.95
C ARG A 114 12.02 23.24 -19.19
N ILE A 115 11.73 22.25 -20.06
CA ILE A 115 12.62 21.11 -20.33
C ILE A 115 13.86 21.53 -21.10
N ASN A 116 15.02 21.37 -20.46
CA ASN A 116 16.31 21.32 -21.13
C ASN A 116 16.86 19.89 -21.04
N ILE A 117 16.76 19.13 -22.14
CA ILE A 117 17.18 17.73 -22.24
C ILE A 117 18.67 17.49 -21.93
N PHE A 118 19.49 18.56 -21.90
CA PHE A 118 20.91 18.47 -21.57
C PHE A 118 21.22 18.66 -20.08
N LYS A 119 20.21 18.96 -19.24
CA LYS A 119 20.37 19.10 -17.78
C LYS A 119 19.61 17.97 -17.06
N PRO A 120 20.31 17.02 -16.40
CA PRO A 120 19.67 15.91 -15.67
C PRO A 120 18.73 16.35 -14.55
N LYS A 121 19.04 17.49 -13.90
CA LYS A 121 18.25 18.01 -12.76
C LYS A 121 16.83 18.42 -13.18
N THR A 122 16.67 19.11 -14.32
CA THR A 122 15.35 19.50 -14.85
C THR A 122 14.50 18.31 -15.32
N ILE A 123 15.11 17.15 -15.55
CA ILE A 123 14.40 15.93 -15.94
C ILE A 123 13.74 15.26 -14.72
N MET A 124 14.48 15.16 -13.60
CA MET A 124 13.95 14.59 -12.36
C MET A 124 12.90 15.49 -11.71
N ASP A 125 13.16 16.81 -11.60
CA ASP A 125 12.22 17.76 -11.00
C ASP A 125 10.86 17.84 -11.75
N MET A 126 10.80 17.39 -13.01
CA MET A 126 9.57 17.38 -13.82
C MET A 126 8.92 16.00 -13.98
N LEU A 127 9.56 14.92 -13.53
CA LEU A 127 8.90 13.61 -13.39
C LEU A 127 7.88 13.61 -12.26
N PHE A 128 7.99 14.56 -11.33
CA PHE A 128 7.19 14.70 -10.11
C PHE A 128 6.32 15.98 -10.09
N ASP A 129 6.31 16.75 -11.18
CA ASP A 129 5.39 17.89 -11.39
C ASP A 129 4.09 17.32 -11.96
N ASP A 130 3.07 17.12 -11.14
CA ASP A 130 1.80 16.49 -11.55
C ASP A 130 0.80 17.51 -12.10
N PHE A 131 -0.03 17.07 -13.06
CA PHE A 131 -1.08 17.90 -13.61
C PHE A 131 -2.20 18.09 -12.58
N CYS A 132 -2.35 19.32 -12.08
CA CYS A 132 -3.50 19.70 -11.25
C CYS A 132 -4.76 19.76 -12.13
N ARG A 133 -5.71 18.87 -11.84
CA ARG A 133 -6.97 18.79 -12.58
C ARG A 133 -7.83 20.01 -12.25
N PRO A 134 -8.42 20.68 -13.26
CA PRO A 134 -9.30 21.81 -13.00
C PRO A 134 -10.63 21.35 -12.41
N ALA A 135 -11.23 22.21 -11.57
CA ALA A 135 -12.56 22.03 -10.99
C ALA A 135 -13.67 21.99 -12.06
N GLY A 136 -13.45 22.68 -13.18
CA GLY A 136 -14.38 22.77 -14.30
C GLY A 136 -14.98 24.16 -14.47
N PRO A 137 -15.87 24.36 -15.45
CA PRO A 137 -16.60 25.60 -15.61
C PRO A 137 -17.62 25.81 -14.47
N ASP A 138 -17.89 27.07 -14.15
CA ASP A 138 -18.91 27.47 -13.18
C ASP A 138 -20.25 26.76 -13.46
N ILE A 139 -20.85 26.18 -12.43
CA ILE A 139 -22.22 25.66 -12.47
C ILE A 139 -23.17 26.86 -12.34
N THR A 140 -23.68 27.33 -13.48
CA THR A 140 -24.64 28.45 -13.57
C THR A 140 -26.05 27.94 -13.83
N GLU A 141 -27.06 28.81 -13.78
CA GLU A 141 -28.46 28.47 -14.11
C GLU A 141 -28.61 27.74 -15.46
N LYS A 142 -27.73 28.01 -16.42
CA LYS A 142 -27.68 27.30 -17.72
C LYS A 142 -27.45 25.79 -17.57
N PHE A 143 -26.66 25.38 -16.57
CA PHE A 143 -26.27 23.98 -16.35
C PHE A 143 -27.12 23.28 -15.30
N ILE A 144 -27.82 24.03 -14.45
CA ILE A 144 -28.78 23.48 -13.50
C ILE A 144 -30.01 23.01 -14.27
N THR A 145 -30.51 21.83 -13.92
CA THR A 145 -31.66 21.20 -14.57
C THR A 145 -32.75 20.88 -13.55
N ASN A 146 -34.01 21.03 -13.97
CA ASN A 146 -35.20 20.68 -13.20
C ASN A 146 -35.71 19.27 -13.49
N ASP A 147 -34.99 18.48 -14.31
CA ASP A 147 -35.39 17.10 -14.67
C ASP A 147 -35.19 16.09 -13.54
N THR A 148 -34.50 16.48 -12.46
CA THR A 148 -34.25 15.66 -11.26
C THR A 148 -34.00 16.55 -10.05
N ASP A 149 -34.38 16.04 -8.88
CA ASP A 149 -34.08 16.62 -7.55
C ASP A 149 -32.73 16.17 -7.00
N THR A 150 -32.04 15.26 -7.70
CA THR A 150 -30.88 14.54 -7.19
C THR A 150 -29.61 14.87 -7.96
N CYS A 151 -28.57 15.29 -7.23
CA CYS A 151 -27.28 15.70 -7.78
C CYS A 151 -26.12 14.94 -7.14
N ILE A 152 -25.12 14.62 -7.95
CA ILE A 152 -23.85 14.02 -7.54
C ILE A 152 -22.71 14.93 -7.97
N TYR A 153 -21.83 15.31 -7.04
CA TYR A 153 -20.57 16.00 -7.37
C TYR A 153 -19.38 15.12 -6.99
N VAL A 154 -18.43 14.93 -7.91
CA VAL A 154 -17.24 14.10 -7.67
C VAL A 154 -15.98 14.95 -7.58
N VAL A 155 -15.45 15.12 -6.37
CA VAL A 155 -14.13 15.72 -6.11
C VAL A 155 -13.06 14.68 -6.41
N SER A 156 -11.93 15.09 -7.00
CA SER A 156 -10.84 14.16 -7.32
C SER A 156 -9.47 14.72 -6.97
N ARG A 157 -8.60 13.85 -6.44
CA ARG A 157 -7.20 14.17 -6.15
C ARG A 157 -6.28 13.07 -6.65
N GLN A 158 -5.14 13.50 -7.19
CA GLN A 158 -4.06 12.61 -7.56
C GLN A 158 -2.85 12.85 -6.67
N ALA A 159 -2.14 11.77 -6.34
CA ALA A 159 -0.85 11.81 -5.67
C ALA A 159 0.03 10.67 -6.23
N GLY A 160 1.32 10.71 -5.91
CA GLY A 160 2.28 9.85 -6.55
C GLY A 160 3.64 9.79 -5.87
N GLU A 161 4.46 8.94 -6.45
CA GLU A 161 5.86 8.77 -6.08
C GLU A 161 6.68 10.04 -6.36
N GLY A 162 7.57 10.41 -5.44
CA GLY A 162 8.60 11.44 -5.61
C GLY A 162 8.18 12.88 -5.28
N GLY A 163 6.97 13.11 -4.81
CA GLY A 163 6.56 14.38 -4.20
C GLY A 163 5.47 14.20 -3.16
N ASP A 164 5.63 14.85 -2.01
CA ASP A 164 4.57 14.90 -1.00
C ASP A 164 3.48 15.90 -1.40
N ARG A 165 2.25 15.59 -0.99
CA ARG A 165 1.09 16.46 -1.14
C ARG A 165 1.31 17.78 -0.40
N LYS A 166 0.63 18.83 -0.86
CA LYS A 166 0.76 20.18 -0.34
C LYS A 166 -0.47 20.61 0.44
N LEU A 167 -0.23 21.35 1.51
CA LEU A 167 -1.24 22.04 2.32
C LEU A 167 -1.78 23.27 1.58
N GLU A 168 -2.32 23.05 0.38
CA GLU A 168 -2.72 24.08 -0.58
C GLU A 168 -4.11 23.76 -1.17
N LYS A 169 -4.76 24.80 -1.72
CA LYS A 169 -6.02 24.68 -2.45
C LYS A 169 -5.81 23.87 -3.74
N GLY A 170 -6.65 22.87 -3.96
CA GLY A 170 -6.54 21.94 -5.08
C GLY A 170 -5.75 20.68 -4.76
N ASP A 171 -5.18 20.59 -3.56
CA ASP A 171 -4.56 19.37 -3.03
C ASP A 171 -5.21 18.96 -1.71
N TYR A 172 -4.65 19.31 -0.55
CA TYR A 172 -5.28 18.98 0.75
C TYR A 172 -6.61 19.72 0.93
N TYR A 173 -6.69 20.99 0.51
CA TYR A 173 -7.91 21.78 0.55
C TYR A 173 -8.65 21.77 -0.79
N LEU A 174 -9.94 22.11 -0.76
CA LEU A 174 -10.69 22.45 -1.97
C LEU A 174 -10.13 23.71 -2.65
N THR A 175 -10.26 23.78 -3.97
CA THR A 175 -10.16 25.05 -4.69
C THR A 175 -11.38 25.93 -4.41
N ASP A 176 -11.26 27.24 -4.66
CA ASP A 176 -12.39 28.16 -4.54
C ASP A 176 -13.52 27.80 -5.50
N ASP A 177 -13.17 27.32 -6.70
CA ASP A 177 -14.13 26.88 -7.71
C ASP A 177 -14.86 25.59 -7.29
N GLU A 178 -14.16 24.63 -6.66
CA GLU A 178 -14.78 23.43 -6.08
C GLU A 178 -15.73 23.78 -4.95
N TYR A 179 -15.30 24.63 -4.00
CA TYR A 179 -16.15 25.08 -2.90
C TYR A 179 -17.43 25.75 -3.42
N LYS A 180 -17.29 26.64 -4.42
CA LYS A 180 -18.42 27.31 -5.07
C LYS A 180 -19.33 26.32 -5.77
N ALA A 181 -18.79 25.39 -6.55
CA ALA A 181 -19.58 24.39 -7.27
C ALA A 181 -20.36 23.48 -6.32
N ILE A 182 -19.73 23.00 -5.24
CA ILE A 182 -20.37 22.19 -4.19
C ILE A 182 -21.48 22.99 -3.51
N SER A 183 -21.24 24.26 -3.18
CA SER A 183 -22.25 25.15 -2.58
C SER A 183 -23.46 25.33 -3.50
N VAL A 184 -23.24 25.52 -4.80
CA VAL A 184 -24.33 25.63 -5.79
C VAL A 184 -25.11 24.33 -5.89
N CYS A 185 -24.44 23.18 -5.97
CA CYS A 185 -25.11 21.88 -6.00
C CYS A 185 -25.96 21.65 -4.76
N ALA A 186 -25.41 21.91 -3.57
CA ALA A 186 -26.11 21.74 -2.29
C ALA A 186 -27.34 22.65 -2.15
N ALA A 187 -27.29 23.85 -2.74
CA ALA A 187 -28.40 24.80 -2.71
C ALA A 187 -29.47 24.56 -3.79
N SER A 188 -29.11 23.89 -4.90
CA SER A 188 -29.98 23.77 -6.07
C SER A 188 -30.75 22.46 -6.16
N TYR A 189 -30.36 21.46 -5.36
CA TYR A 189 -30.92 20.10 -5.42
C TYR A 189 -31.32 19.62 -4.02
N ASP A 190 -32.50 19.01 -3.91
CA ASP A 190 -33.03 18.51 -2.63
C ASP A 190 -32.20 17.33 -2.08
N LYS A 191 -31.56 16.56 -2.97
CA LYS A 191 -30.70 15.43 -2.64
C LYS A 191 -29.34 15.61 -3.29
N PHE A 192 -28.37 16.09 -2.52
CA PHE A 192 -27.01 16.26 -2.97
C PHE A 192 -26.05 15.25 -2.34
N ILE A 193 -25.38 14.47 -3.21
CA ILE A 193 -24.39 13.47 -2.85
C ILE A 193 -23.01 13.96 -3.27
N LEU A 194 -22.10 14.04 -2.30
CA LEU A 194 -20.70 14.33 -2.52
C LEU A 194 -19.89 13.04 -2.59
N VAL A 195 -19.10 12.86 -3.65
CA VAL A 195 -18.21 11.70 -3.82
C VAL A 195 -16.76 12.18 -3.80
N ILE A 196 -15.94 11.58 -2.93
CA ILE A 196 -14.51 11.88 -2.80
C ILE A 196 -13.70 10.76 -3.45
N ASN A 197 -13.05 11.06 -4.57
CA ASN A 197 -12.15 10.18 -5.31
C ASN A 197 -10.69 10.62 -5.11
N SER A 198 -10.11 10.25 -3.97
CA SER A 198 -8.77 10.65 -3.53
C SER A 198 -8.02 9.46 -2.95
N GLY A 199 -6.71 9.32 -3.21
CA GLY A 199 -5.91 8.23 -2.63
C GLY A 199 -5.57 8.42 -1.14
N ALA A 200 -5.87 9.58 -0.56
CA ALA A 200 -5.61 9.92 0.83
C ALA A 200 -6.63 10.96 1.34
N ALA A 201 -6.67 11.18 2.66
CA ALA A 201 -7.56 12.15 3.30
C ALA A 201 -7.39 13.58 2.72
N ILE A 202 -8.50 14.29 2.56
CA ILE A 202 -8.53 15.73 2.28
C ILE A 202 -9.19 16.46 3.45
N ASP A 203 -9.05 17.78 3.51
CA ASP A 203 -9.83 18.59 4.45
C ASP A 203 -11.33 18.43 4.16
N MET A 204 -12.11 18.16 5.21
CA MET A 204 -13.57 17.99 5.12
C MET A 204 -14.34 19.03 5.95
N SER A 205 -13.66 20.03 6.50
CA SER A 205 -14.26 21.04 7.39
C SER A 205 -15.37 21.85 6.69
N PHE A 206 -15.23 22.08 5.38
CA PHE A 206 -16.25 22.73 4.54
C PHE A 206 -17.64 22.06 4.59
N THR A 207 -17.72 20.78 4.96
CA THR A 207 -18.99 20.06 5.06
C THR A 207 -19.83 20.43 6.28
N GLU A 208 -19.22 21.08 7.28
CA GLU A 208 -19.93 21.71 8.40
C GLU A 208 -20.45 23.11 8.02
N GLU A 209 -19.83 23.76 7.02
CA GLU A 209 -20.16 25.11 6.55
C GLU A 209 -21.26 25.11 5.47
N ILE A 210 -21.26 24.10 4.60
CA ILE A 210 -22.21 23.97 3.49
C ILE A 210 -23.39 23.07 3.92
N ALA A 211 -24.53 23.70 4.22
CA ALA A 211 -25.79 22.99 4.41
C ALA A 211 -26.27 22.35 3.09
N GLY A 212 -27.06 21.28 3.17
CA GLY A 212 -27.61 20.59 2.00
C GLY A 212 -26.72 19.48 1.42
N ILE A 213 -25.55 19.19 1.99
CA ILE A 213 -24.81 17.96 1.66
C ILE A 213 -25.46 16.78 2.37
N ASN A 214 -26.29 16.02 1.66
CA ASN A 214 -27.13 14.97 2.24
C ASN A 214 -26.37 13.64 2.46
N ALA A 215 -25.49 13.29 1.54
CA ALA A 215 -24.64 12.10 1.66
C ALA A 215 -23.20 12.35 1.20
N ILE A 216 -22.26 11.63 1.80
CA ILE A 216 -20.83 11.69 1.46
C ILE A 216 -20.32 10.26 1.29
N LEU A 217 -19.81 9.93 0.10
CA LEU A 217 -19.12 8.68 -0.21
C LEU A 217 -17.64 8.93 -0.41
N TYR A 218 -16.79 8.22 0.32
CA TYR A 218 -15.36 8.17 0.06
C TYR A 218 -15.05 6.87 -0.68
N ILE A 219 -14.64 7.00 -1.94
CA ILE A 219 -14.39 5.86 -2.83
C ILE A 219 -12.91 5.52 -2.95
N CYS A 220 -12.04 6.30 -2.30
CA CYS A 220 -10.60 6.22 -2.52
C CYS A 220 -10.26 6.22 -4.04
N GLN A 221 -9.61 5.17 -4.53
CA GLN A 221 -9.33 4.90 -5.95
C GLN A 221 -9.52 3.40 -6.24
N LEU A 222 -10.53 3.05 -7.04
CA LEU A 222 -11.12 1.69 -7.06
C LEU A 222 -10.66 0.77 -8.21
N GLY A 223 -9.67 1.17 -9.01
CA GLY A 223 -9.19 0.36 -10.13
C GLY A 223 -10.20 0.19 -11.27
N THR A 224 -10.10 -0.92 -12.00
CA THR A 224 -10.77 -1.18 -13.28
C THR A 224 -12.29 -1.18 -13.19
N GLU A 225 -12.86 -1.76 -12.12
CA GLU A 225 -14.31 -1.93 -11.95
C GLU A 225 -14.95 -0.86 -11.05
N GLY A 226 -14.20 0.21 -10.74
CA GLY A 226 -14.62 1.25 -9.80
C GLY A 226 -15.94 1.92 -10.14
N GLY A 227 -16.15 2.26 -11.41
CA GLY A 227 -17.40 2.89 -11.87
C GLY A 227 -18.63 2.00 -11.66
N HIS A 228 -18.51 0.70 -11.93
CA HIS A 228 -19.58 -0.27 -11.69
C HIS A 228 -19.91 -0.41 -10.20
N ALA A 229 -18.88 -0.49 -9.35
CA ALA A 229 -19.06 -0.57 -7.91
C ALA A 229 -19.77 0.66 -7.35
N VAL A 230 -19.34 1.87 -7.76
CA VAL A 230 -19.98 3.13 -7.36
C VAL A 230 -21.44 3.18 -7.78
N ALA A 231 -21.76 2.79 -9.02
CA ALA A 231 -23.14 2.78 -9.50
C ALA A 231 -24.03 1.78 -8.73
N ASP A 232 -23.51 0.59 -8.43
CA ASP A 232 -24.25 -0.44 -7.69
C ASP A 232 -24.46 -0.03 -6.23
N ILE A 233 -23.50 0.64 -5.60
CA ILE A 233 -23.65 1.22 -4.25
C ILE A 233 -24.64 2.37 -4.25
N LEU A 234 -24.51 3.33 -5.16
CA LEU A 234 -25.45 4.45 -5.25
C LEU A 234 -26.89 3.97 -5.47
N SER A 235 -27.09 2.91 -6.25
CA SER A 235 -28.41 2.34 -6.50
C SER A 235 -28.99 1.51 -5.35
N GLY A 236 -28.19 1.15 -4.34
CA GLY A 236 -28.60 0.25 -3.27
C GLY A 236 -28.63 -1.23 -3.66
N LYS A 237 -28.09 -1.59 -4.84
CA LYS A 237 -27.87 -2.99 -5.22
C LYS A 237 -26.83 -3.65 -4.33
N VAL A 238 -25.85 -2.88 -3.86
CA VAL A 238 -24.87 -3.28 -2.86
C VAL A 238 -24.89 -2.25 -1.74
N SER A 239 -24.97 -2.71 -0.48
CA SER A 239 -24.81 -1.82 0.67
C SER A 239 -23.34 -1.51 0.91
N PRO A 240 -22.97 -0.25 1.19
CA PRO A 240 -21.60 0.09 1.57
C PRO A 240 -21.24 -0.63 2.87
N SER A 241 -20.00 -1.13 2.91
CA SER A 241 -19.46 -1.87 4.05
C SER A 241 -17.97 -1.59 4.29
N GLY A 242 -17.41 -0.62 3.58
CA GLY A 242 -16.05 -0.17 3.83
C GLY A 242 -15.99 0.66 5.11
N LYS A 243 -14.85 0.61 5.79
CA LYS A 243 -14.52 1.41 6.97
C LYS A 243 -13.22 2.17 6.74
N LEU A 244 -13.07 3.37 7.29
CA LEU A 244 -11.83 4.13 7.16
C LEU A 244 -10.64 3.37 7.75
N ALA A 245 -9.55 3.30 6.98
CA ALA A 245 -8.28 2.75 7.44
C ALA A 245 -7.40 3.80 8.14
N ASP A 246 -7.82 5.07 8.16
CA ASP A 246 -7.11 6.19 8.78
C ASP A 246 -8.07 7.11 9.52
N THR A 247 -7.57 7.81 10.53
CA THR A 247 -8.29 8.89 11.20
C THR A 247 -8.27 10.15 10.34
N TRP A 248 -9.43 10.74 10.08
CA TRP A 248 -9.54 12.02 9.39
C TRP A 248 -9.71 13.13 10.43
N ALA A 249 -8.75 14.04 10.48
CA ALA A 249 -8.78 15.19 11.39
C ALA A 249 -9.79 16.26 10.95
N LYS A 250 -10.26 17.09 11.90
CA LYS A 250 -11.07 18.28 11.57
C LYS A 250 -10.24 19.38 10.93
N LYS A 251 -9.01 19.55 11.41
CA LYS A 251 -7.99 20.45 10.86
C LYS A 251 -6.68 19.70 10.72
N TYR A 252 -5.86 20.11 9.77
CA TYR A 252 -4.53 19.54 9.62
C TYR A 252 -3.68 19.68 10.90
N ASP A 253 -3.80 20.81 11.60
CA ASP A 253 -3.06 21.09 12.83
C ASP A 253 -3.45 20.20 14.01
N ASP A 254 -4.53 19.42 13.91
CA ASP A 254 -4.92 18.47 14.96
C ASP A 254 -4.00 17.23 14.97
N PHE A 255 -3.27 16.95 13.88
CA PHE A 255 -2.28 15.86 13.87
C PHE A 255 -1.07 16.20 14.78
N PRO A 256 -0.48 15.21 15.45
CA PRO A 256 0.67 15.46 16.32
C PRO A 256 1.85 15.99 15.49
N PHE A 257 2.42 17.12 15.92
CA PHE A 257 3.55 17.78 15.25
C PHE A 257 3.30 18.08 13.76
N ALA A 258 2.05 18.38 13.37
CA ALA A 258 1.65 18.62 11.98
C ALA A 258 2.56 19.62 11.23
N GLY A 259 2.92 20.73 11.89
CA GLY A 259 3.78 21.78 11.32
C GLY A 259 5.24 21.37 11.12
N GLU A 260 5.65 20.19 11.58
CA GLU A 260 7.01 19.66 11.46
C GLU A 260 7.14 18.58 10.37
N PHE A 261 6.08 18.32 9.60
CA PHE A 261 6.14 17.33 8.53
C PHE A 261 6.84 17.88 7.28
N GLY A 262 7.95 17.25 6.91
CA GLY A 262 8.48 17.32 5.56
C GLY A 262 9.03 18.69 5.17
N TYR A 263 8.28 19.42 4.34
CA TYR A 263 8.66 20.75 3.87
C TYR A 263 8.13 21.87 4.78
N LEU A 264 7.21 21.57 5.70
CA LEU A 264 6.47 22.57 6.48
C LEU A 264 7.34 23.31 7.50
N ASP A 265 8.36 22.66 8.07
CA ASP A 265 9.35 23.28 8.94
C ASP A 265 10.62 23.75 8.20
N GLY A 266 10.68 23.51 6.89
CA GLY A 266 11.84 23.78 6.03
C GLY A 266 13.00 22.79 6.20
N ASN A 267 12.91 21.76 7.05
CA ASN A 267 13.95 20.76 7.23
C ASN A 267 13.78 19.59 6.24
N LEU A 268 14.46 19.69 5.11
CA LEU A 268 14.43 18.63 4.11
C LEU A 268 15.44 17.49 4.35
N THR A 269 16.17 17.52 5.47
CA THR A 269 17.27 16.59 5.73
C THR A 269 16.94 15.51 6.73
N ALA A 270 15.95 15.74 7.59
CA ALA A 270 15.48 14.76 8.56
C ALA A 270 14.07 15.08 9.07
N ASP A 271 13.35 14.03 9.47
CA ASP A 271 12.09 14.12 10.22
C ASP A 271 12.30 13.44 11.57
N ASP A 272 11.98 14.13 12.66
CA ASP A 272 12.01 13.57 14.00
C ASP A 272 10.60 13.07 14.38
N TYR A 273 10.47 11.77 14.65
CA TYR A 273 9.18 11.14 14.91
C TYR A 273 8.80 11.30 16.39
N LYS A 274 8.50 12.55 16.76
CA LYS A 274 8.21 12.99 18.13
C LYS A 274 6.92 12.41 18.70
N GLU A 275 6.00 12.01 17.83
CA GLU A 275 4.78 11.31 18.20
C GLU A 275 5.02 9.91 18.76
N GLY A 276 6.20 9.31 18.53
CA GLY A 276 6.53 7.97 19.02
C GLY A 276 5.49 6.93 18.58
N ILE A 277 4.86 6.26 19.53
CA ILE A 277 3.79 5.26 19.26
C ILE A 277 2.43 5.89 18.94
N TYR A 278 2.25 7.19 19.17
CA TYR A 278 0.96 7.88 19.02
C TYR A 278 0.74 8.34 17.57
N VAL A 279 0.70 7.39 16.64
CA VAL A 279 0.36 7.64 15.23
C VAL A 279 -1.14 7.40 15.03
N GLY A 280 -1.82 8.30 14.32
CA GLY A 280 -3.23 8.14 13.99
C GLY A 280 -4.14 8.07 15.22
N TYR A 281 -5.11 7.16 15.23
CA TYR A 281 -6.07 6.99 16.33
C TYR A 281 -5.40 6.77 17.69
N ARG A 282 -4.18 6.21 17.74
CA ARG A 282 -3.43 6.08 18.99
C ARG A 282 -3.16 7.45 19.62
N TYR A 283 -3.01 8.51 18.84
CA TYR A 283 -2.98 9.87 19.34
C TYR A 283 -4.38 10.41 19.63
N PHE A 284 -5.27 10.39 18.65
CA PHE A 284 -6.59 11.04 18.78
C PHE A 284 -7.38 10.48 19.98
N ASP A 285 -7.42 9.16 20.14
CA ASP A 285 -8.17 8.50 21.20
C ASP A 285 -7.53 8.74 22.57
N THR A 286 -6.19 8.70 22.63
CA THR A 286 -5.42 8.85 23.86
C THR A 286 -5.45 10.27 24.43
N PHE A 287 -5.37 11.27 23.55
CA PHE A 287 -5.34 12.69 23.94
C PHE A 287 -6.70 13.38 23.79
N ALA A 288 -7.76 12.60 23.53
CA ALA A 288 -9.13 13.08 23.35
C ALA A 288 -9.25 14.22 22.32
N VAL A 289 -8.47 14.15 21.25
CA VAL A 289 -8.61 15.05 20.10
C VAL A 289 -9.77 14.54 19.26
N GLU A 290 -10.75 15.42 18.99
CA GLU A 290 -11.96 15.05 18.26
C GLU A 290 -11.66 14.94 16.75
N PRO A 291 -11.80 13.75 16.13
CA PRO A 291 -11.60 13.61 14.69
C PRO A 291 -12.83 14.12 13.91
N MET A 292 -12.66 14.38 12.62
CA MET A 292 -13.78 14.51 11.69
C MET A 292 -14.45 13.15 11.47
N TYR A 293 -13.65 12.13 11.20
CA TYR A 293 -14.09 10.74 11.13
C TYR A 293 -13.02 9.84 11.79
N PRO A 294 -13.40 9.00 12.77
CA PRO A 294 -12.43 8.16 13.47
C PRO A 294 -11.97 6.96 12.64
N PHE A 295 -10.83 6.37 13.01
CA PHE A 295 -10.38 5.08 12.49
C PHE A 295 -11.46 4.00 12.63
N GLY A 296 -11.63 3.17 11.59
CA GLY A 296 -12.68 2.15 11.53
C GLY A 296 -14.08 2.70 11.27
N TYR A 297 -14.28 4.00 11.04
CA TYR A 297 -15.61 4.56 10.78
C TYR A 297 -16.12 4.26 9.37
N GLY A 298 -17.40 3.92 9.25
CA GLY A 298 -18.10 3.77 7.98
C GLY A 298 -19.54 3.30 8.19
N LEU A 299 -20.48 3.96 7.53
CA LEU A 299 -21.90 3.67 7.60
C LEU A 299 -22.29 2.57 6.59
N SER A 300 -23.49 2.02 6.78
CA SER A 300 -24.15 1.14 5.83
C SER A 300 -25.56 1.65 5.52
N TYR A 301 -26.28 1.00 4.60
CA TYR A 301 -27.72 1.24 4.38
C TYR A 301 -28.61 0.49 5.38
N THR A 302 -27.99 -0.31 6.25
CA THR A 302 -28.65 -1.01 7.34
C THR A 302 -27.89 -0.79 8.64
N GLU A 303 -28.48 -1.21 9.75
CA GLU A 303 -27.90 -1.10 11.09
C GLU A 303 -27.56 -2.50 11.61
N PHE A 304 -26.49 -2.57 12.41
CA PHE A 304 -26.02 -3.83 13.00
C PHE A 304 -25.96 -3.73 14.51
N SER A 305 -26.28 -4.84 15.18
CA SER A 305 -26.01 -5.02 16.60
C SER A 305 -24.85 -6.00 16.79
N LEU A 306 -23.96 -5.69 17.74
CA LEU A 306 -22.84 -6.53 18.12
C LEU A 306 -22.99 -6.97 19.57
N TYR A 307 -22.92 -8.27 19.81
CA TYR A 307 -23.01 -8.87 21.14
C TYR A 307 -21.83 -9.82 21.40
N CYS A 308 -21.00 -9.50 22.40
CA CYS A 308 -19.97 -10.43 22.87
C CYS A 308 -20.63 -11.60 23.59
N LYS A 309 -20.61 -12.79 22.98
CA LYS A 309 -21.16 -14.02 23.57
C LYS A 309 -20.23 -14.63 24.61
N ASN A 310 -18.94 -14.68 24.30
CA ASN A 310 -17.97 -15.40 25.11
C ASN A 310 -16.57 -14.83 24.94
N VAL A 311 -15.77 -14.89 26.01
CA VAL A 311 -14.34 -14.64 25.97
C VAL A 311 -13.63 -15.83 26.58
N SER A 312 -12.63 -16.35 25.89
CA SER A 312 -11.88 -17.53 26.31
C SER A 312 -10.39 -17.37 26.07
N ILE A 313 -9.62 -18.11 26.87
CA ILE A 313 -8.16 -18.09 26.84
C ILE A 313 -7.67 -19.53 26.63
N SER A 314 -6.74 -19.71 25.70
CA SER A 314 -6.02 -20.97 25.50
C SER A 314 -4.52 -20.69 25.46
N GLY A 315 -3.82 -20.97 26.56
CA GLY A 315 -2.44 -20.51 26.75
C GLY A 315 -2.42 -18.99 26.85
N HIS A 316 -1.73 -18.32 25.94
CA HIS A 316 -1.71 -16.86 25.80
C HIS A 316 -2.55 -16.35 24.61
N LYS A 317 -3.33 -17.23 23.98
CA LYS A 317 -4.22 -16.88 22.86
C LYS A 317 -5.62 -16.55 23.39
N ILE A 318 -6.13 -15.40 22.99
CA ILE A 318 -7.43 -14.87 23.38
C ILE A 318 -8.42 -15.06 22.22
N ASN A 319 -9.60 -15.55 22.52
CA ASN A 319 -10.70 -15.71 21.59
C ASN A 319 -11.94 -14.99 22.14
N VAL A 320 -12.50 -14.08 21.33
CA VAL A 320 -13.74 -13.35 21.63
C VAL A 320 -14.79 -13.75 20.59
N ASP A 321 -15.82 -14.47 21.01
CA ASP A 321 -16.93 -14.88 20.16
C ASP A 321 -18.00 -13.78 20.19
N VAL A 322 -18.36 -13.30 19.00
CA VAL A 322 -19.26 -12.17 18.80
C VAL A 322 -20.40 -12.60 17.89
N TYR A 323 -21.62 -12.32 18.32
CA TYR A 323 -22.78 -12.39 17.45
C TYR A 323 -23.03 -11.03 16.82
N VAL A 324 -23.10 -11.01 15.49
CA VAL A 324 -23.47 -9.84 14.70
C VAL A 324 -24.82 -10.09 14.03
N GLU A 325 -25.73 -9.14 14.15
CA GLU A 325 -27.07 -9.22 13.56
C GLU A 325 -27.36 -7.96 12.76
N ASN A 326 -27.89 -8.13 11.55
CA ASN A 326 -28.48 -7.04 10.80
C ASN A 326 -29.86 -6.73 11.39
N VAL A 327 -29.96 -5.64 12.15
CA VAL A 327 -31.19 -5.23 12.84
C VAL A 327 -32.04 -4.26 12.02
N GLY A 328 -31.57 -3.87 10.83
CA GLY A 328 -32.39 -3.12 9.89
C GLY A 328 -33.47 -4.00 9.23
N ASN A 329 -34.37 -3.36 8.49
CA ASN A 329 -35.59 -4.01 7.98
C ASN A 329 -35.67 -4.12 6.45
N LYS A 330 -34.72 -3.55 5.71
CA LYS A 330 -34.83 -3.37 4.25
C LYS A 330 -33.62 -3.83 3.46
N TYR A 331 -32.41 -3.48 3.92
CA TYR A 331 -31.19 -3.73 3.15
C TYR A 331 -30.37 -4.84 3.81
N SER A 332 -29.83 -5.73 2.98
CA SER A 332 -28.75 -6.61 3.40
C SER A 332 -27.43 -5.86 3.44
N GLY A 333 -26.45 -6.35 4.19
CA GLY A 333 -25.15 -5.68 4.30
C GLY A 333 -24.11 -6.52 5.00
N LYS A 334 -22.90 -5.97 5.12
CA LYS A 334 -21.81 -6.54 5.91
C LYS A 334 -21.38 -5.55 6.99
N GLU A 335 -20.91 -6.06 8.13
CA GLU A 335 -20.35 -5.25 9.21
C GLU A 335 -18.93 -5.71 9.54
N VAL A 336 -18.09 -4.76 9.93
CA VAL A 336 -16.74 -5.01 10.44
C VAL A 336 -16.79 -5.02 11.96
N LEU A 337 -16.27 -6.10 12.54
CA LEU A 337 -16.11 -6.26 13.97
C LEU A 337 -14.67 -5.92 14.32
N GLU A 338 -14.50 -4.96 15.23
CA GLU A 338 -13.20 -4.44 15.63
C GLU A 338 -12.98 -4.70 17.12
N LEU A 339 -11.91 -5.42 17.45
CA LEU A 339 -11.49 -5.69 18.83
C LEU A 339 -10.22 -4.90 19.12
N TYR A 340 -10.32 -4.02 20.11
CA TYR A 340 -9.21 -3.24 20.64
C TYR A 340 -8.81 -3.71 22.03
N ILE A 341 -7.58 -3.40 22.44
CA ILE A 341 -7.05 -3.69 23.77
C ILE A 341 -6.42 -2.44 24.38
N SER A 342 -6.76 -2.17 25.65
CA SER A 342 -6.07 -1.17 26.47
C SER A 342 -5.11 -1.91 27.41
N ALA A 343 -3.82 -1.60 27.34
CA ALA A 343 -2.82 -2.17 28.23
C ALA A 343 -2.81 -1.46 29.61
N PRO A 344 -2.39 -2.15 30.70
CA PRO A 344 -2.18 -1.49 31.98
C PRO A 344 -1.06 -0.45 31.89
N VAL A 345 -1.16 0.61 32.69
CA VAL A 345 -0.18 1.71 32.71
C VAL A 345 0.60 1.66 34.03
N ASN A 346 1.80 1.06 34.02
CA ASN A 346 2.66 0.92 35.20
C ASN A 346 4.02 1.62 35.00
N GLY A 347 4.00 2.94 34.81
CA GLY A 347 5.21 3.76 34.69
C GLY A 347 5.74 3.93 33.26
N VAL A 348 5.29 3.11 32.31
CA VAL A 348 5.50 3.33 30.86
C VAL A 348 4.19 3.72 30.21
N HIS A 349 4.18 4.84 29.48
CA HIS A 349 2.99 5.32 28.77
C HIS A 349 2.56 4.38 27.64
N LYS A 350 1.25 4.24 27.47
CA LYS A 350 0.57 3.38 26.49
C LYS A 350 -0.51 4.19 25.79
N GLU A 351 -0.82 3.84 24.55
CA GLU A 351 -2.03 4.28 23.88
C GLU A 351 -3.28 3.86 24.67
N TYR A 352 -4.35 4.65 24.56
CA TYR A 352 -5.65 4.32 25.16
C TYR A 352 -6.15 2.97 24.69
N GLN A 353 -5.98 2.67 23.40
CA GLN A 353 -6.32 1.38 22.83
C GLN A 353 -5.49 1.10 21.58
N ALA A 354 -5.22 -0.17 21.32
CA ALA A 354 -4.62 -0.69 20.10
C ALA A 354 -5.52 -1.74 19.46
N LEU A 355 -5.63 -1.76 18.13
CA LEU A 355 -6.32 -2.81 17.41
C LEU A 355 -5.64 -4.15 17.71
N ALA A 356 -6.41 -5.13 18.18
CA ALA A 356 -5.96 -6.48 18.53
C ALA A 356 -6.43 -7.51 17.52
N ALA A 357 -7.67 -7.40 17.03
CA ALA A 357 -8.19 -8.27 15.97
C ALA A 357 -9.33 -7.57 15.23
N PHE A 358 -9.59 -8.03 14.00
CA PHE A 358 -10.77 -7.63 13.24
C PHE A 358 -11.25 -8.81 12.40
N THR A 359 -12.52 -8.79 12.05
CA THR A 359 -13.11 -9.68 11.04
C THR A 359 -14.31 -8.99 10.40
N LYS A 360 -14.78 -9.51 9.28
CA LYS A 360 -15.93 -8.96 8.56
C LYS A 360 -16.98 -10.04 8.37
N SER A 361 -18.25 -9.65 8.52
CA SER A 361 -19.36 -10.56 8.34
C SER A 361 -19.53 -11.00 6.88
N SER A 362 -20.21 -12.11 6.69
CA SER A 362 -20.90 -12.43 5.43
C SER A 362 -22.00 -11.38 5.14
N VAL A 363 -22.63 -11.48 3.98
CA VAL A 363 -23.80 -10.64 3.67
C VAL A 363 -24.97 -11.11 4.53
N LEU A 364 -25.44 -10.26 5.43
CA LEU A 364 -26.57 -10.53 6.32
C LEU A 364 -27.82 -9.86 5.77
N GLU A 365 -28.84 -10.66 5.50
CA GLU A 365 -30.20 -10.17 5.21
C GLU A 365 -30.84 -9.52 6.46
N PRO A 366 -31.85 -8.66 6.31
CA PRO A 366 -32.61 -8.11 7.45
C PRO A 366 -33.06 -9.19 8.45
N GLY A 367 -32.71 -9.01 9.73
CA GLY A 367 -32.99 -9.96 10.82
C GLY A 367 -32.11 -11.22 10.84
N ALA A 368 -31.18 -11.37 9.90
CA ALA A 368 -30.18 -12.43 9.93
C ALA A 368 -28.98 -12.01 10.78
N GLY A 369 -28.37 -12.99 11.45
CA GLY A 369 -27.14 -12.80 12.18
C GLY A 369 -26.26 -14.04 12.16
N GLU A 370 -24.98 -13.85 12.42
CA GLU A 370 -23.98 -14.91 12.45
C GLU A 370 -23.03 -14.73 13.63
N GLU A 371 -22.34 -15.81 13.99
CA GLU A 371 -21.34 -15.82 15.05
C GLU A 371 -19.94 -15.85 14.44
N LEU A 372 -19.11 -14.90 14.84
CA LEU A 372 -17.73 -14.74 14.37
C LEU A 372 -16.79 -14.70 15.57
N SER A 373 -15.56 -15.18 15.37
CA SER A 373 -14.54 -15.19 16.42
C SER A 373 -13.40 -14.23 16.08
N LEU A 374 -13.09 -13.33 17.03
CA LEU A 374 -11.93 -12.45 16.99
C LEU A 374 -10.81 -13.08 17.81
N LYS A 375 -9.69 -13.40 17.14
CA LYS A 375 -8.57 -14.14 17.73
C LYS A 375 -7.30 -13.33 17.66
N PHE A 376 -6.59 -13.24 18.78
CA PHE A 376 -5.24 -12.67 18.83
C PHE A 376 -4.41 -13.34 19.92
N ASP A 377 -3.10 -13.17 19.81
CA ASP A 377 -2.13 -13.61 20.79
C ASP A 377 -1.77 -12.43 21.70
N LEU A 378 -1.89 -12.57 23.03
CA LEU A 378 -1.52 -11.47 23.93
C LEU A 378 -0.03 -11.15 23.85
N ALA A 379 0.83 -12.12 23.50
CA ALA A 379 2.26 -11.89 23.28
C ALA A 379 2.54 -10.89 22.15
N ASP A 380 1.65 -10.80 21.15
CA ASP A 380 1.77 -9.83 20.06
C ASP A 380 1.48 -8.39 20.51
N MET A 381 0.85 -8.21 21.68
CA MET A 381 0.49 -6.91 22.26
C MET A 381 1.53 -6.40 23.25
N ALA A 382 2.69 -7.06 23.34
CA ALA A 382 3.80 -6.62 24.17
C ALA A 382 4.41 -5.32 23.63
N TYR A 383 4.75 -4.40 24.54
CA TYR A 383 5.49 -3.19 24.20
C TYR A 383 6.99 -3.47 24.23
N TYR A 384 7.78 -2.68 23.50
CA TYR A 384 9.23 -2.79 23.49
C TYR A 384 9.85 -1.88 24.56
N ARG A 385 10.60 -2.49 25.48
CA ARG A 385 11.36 -1.80 26.54
C ARG A 385 12.82 -1.69 26.14
N GLU A 386 13.25 -0.49 25.80
CA GLU A 386 14.60 -0.20 25.30
C GLU A 386 15.70 -0.40 26.36
N SER A 387 15.38 -0.22 27.64
CA SER A 387 16.37 -0.28 28.72
C SER A 387 17.02 -1.65 28.91
N ASP A 388 16.31 -2.72 28.56
CA ASP A 388 16.79 -4.10 28.64
C ASP A 388 16.53 -4.90 27.34
N ALA A 389 16.29 -4.20 26.22
CA ALA A 389 16.08 -4.74 24.89
C ALA A 389 15.06 -5.88 24.85
N SER A 390 13.83 -5.65 25.32
CA SER A 390 12.85 -6.73 25.52
C SER A 390 11.44 -6.36 25.06
N TYR A 391 10.70 -7.32 24.53
CA TYR A 391 9.24 -7.22 24.45
C TYR A 391 8.61 -7.67 25.76
N VAL A 392 7.75 -6.83 26.34
CA VAL A 392 7.23 -7.00 27.71
C VAL A 392 5.72 -6.82 27.75
N LEU A 393 5.05 -7.67 28.54
CA LEU A 393 3.69 -7.47 29.02
C LEU A 393 3.75 -7.12 30.50
N GLU A 394 3.23 -5.95 30.88
CA GLU A 394 3.23 -5.51 32.27
C GLU A 394 2.12 -6.25 33.04
N GLN A 395 2.38 -6.54 34.32
CA GLN A 395 1.36 -7.05 35.22
C GLN A 395 0.13 -6.12 35.24
N GLY A 396 -1.08 -6.68 35.26
CA GLY A 396 -2.30 -5.89 35.46
C GLY A 396 -3.42 -6.22 34.49
N ASP A 397 -4.38 -5.30 34.44
CA ASP A 397 -5.63 -5.48 33.71
C ASP A 397 -5.53 -4.97 32.27
N TYR A 398 -5.65 -5.89 31.31
CA TYR A 398 -5.80 -5.60 29.90
C TYR A 398 -7.28 -5.57 29.53
N ILE A 399 -7.78 -4.44 29.06
CA ILE A 399 -9.22 -4.24 28.78
C ILE A 399 -9.50 -4.58 27.32
N LEU A 400 -10.39 -5.53 27.06
CA LEU A 400 -10.88 -5.84 25.71
C LEU A 400 -12.07 -4.96 25.37
N ARG A 401 -12.03 -4.30 24.22
CA ARG A 401 -13.05 -3.36 23.74
C ARG A 401 -13.56 -3.77 22.36
N LEU A 402 -14.85 -4.06 22.26
CA LEU A 402 -15.49 -4.47 21.01
C LEU A 402 -16.29 -3.31 20.42
N GLY A 403 -16.16 -3.08 19.12
CA GLY A 403 -16.88 -2.03 18.40
C GLY A 403 -16.88 -2.21 16.89
N ASN A 404 -17.27 -1.14 16.19
CA ASN A 404 -17.27 -1.02 14.73
C ASN A 404 -16.65 0.31 14.23
N SER A 405 -15.90 0.97 15.13
CA SER A 405 -14.95 2.05 14.90
C SER A 405 -14.20 2.31 16.21
N SER A 406 -13.04 2.99 16.18
CA SER A 406 -12.24 3.28 17.38
C SER A 406 -13.01 4.12 18.43
N ARG A 407 -13.98 4.93 17.98
CA ARG A 407 -14.83 5.77 18.86
C ARG A 407 -16.16 5.13 19.26
N ASN A 408 -16.53 3.99 18.67
CA ASN A 408 -17.73 3.26 19.04
C ASN A 408 -17.38 1.87 19.59
N THR A 409 -16.64 1.84 20.70
CA THR A 409 -16.25 0.60 21.38
C THR A 409 -16.82 0.51 22.79
N LYS A 410 -17.17 -0.70 23.21
CA LYS A 410 -17.60 -1.03 24.57
C LYS A 410 -16.61 -2.01 25.17
N ALA A 411 -16.24 -1.80 26.43
CA ALA A 411 -15.42 -2.78 27.13
C ALA A 411 -16.26 -4.05 27.37
N VAL A 412 -15.73 -5.21 27.01
CA VAL A 412 -16.46 -6.50 27.04
C VAL A 412 -15.86 -7.51 28.01
N ALA A 413 -14.56 -7.42 28.29
CA ALA A 413 -13.87 -8.26 29.27
C ALA A 413 -12.55 -7.62 29.69
N VAL A 414 -11.96 -8.17 30.76
CA VAL A 414 -10.63 -7.84 31.27
C VAL A 414 -9.81 -9.12 31.35
N ILE A 415 -8.60 -9.08 30.82
CA ILE A 415 -7.58 -10.12 31.00
C ILE A 415 -6.60 -9.62 32.07
N SER A 416 -6.63 -10.22 33.25
CA SER A 416 -5.74 -9.87 34.35
C SER A 416 -4.49 -10.74 34.29
N LEU A 417 -3.34 -10.13 33.96
CA LEU A 417 -2.03 -10.80 33.95
C LEU A 417 -1.42 -10.75 35.36
N ASP A 418 -1.13 -11.93 35.93
CA ASP A 418 -0.73 -12.08 37.34
C ASP A 418 0.66 -11.52 37.68
N ARG A 419 1.59 -11.46 36.72
CA ARG A 419 2.94 -10.88 36.85
C ARG A 419 3.49 -10.43 35.49
N GLU A 420 4.51 -9.57 35.49
CA GLU A 420 5.20 -9.15 34.26
C GLU A 420 5.72 -10.38 33.49
N VAL A 421 5.58 -10.35 32.16
CA VAL A 421 6.12 -11.35 31.24
C VAL A 421 7.11 -10.70 30.30
N ILE A 422 8.29 -11.31 30.18
CA ILE A 422 9.23 -11.02 29.10
C ILE A 422 8.91 -11.98 27.95
N VAL A 423 8.30 -11.45 26.89
CA VAL A 423 7.93 -12.24 25.70
C VAL A 423 9.18 -12.64 24.92
N SER A 424 10.12 -11.70 24.77
CA SER A 424 11.42 -12.01 24.16
C SER A 424 12.54 -11.11 24.67
N LYS A 425 13.75 -11.68 24.69
CA LYS A 425 15.01 -10.96 24.90
C LYS A 425 15.69 -10.73 23.57
N ASN A 426 15.93 -9.47 23.25
CA ASN A 426 16.47 -8.99 21.99
C ASN A 426 17.81 -8.27 22.20
N THR A 427 18.31 -7.65 21.14
CA THR A 427 19.33 -6.61 21.18
C THR A 427 18.73 -5.32 20.65
N ASN A 428 19.21 -4.19 21.19
CA ASN A 428 18.83 -2.88 20.68
C ASN A 428 19.36 -2.69 19.25
N ILE A 429 18.57 -2.01 18.43
CA ILE A 429 18.81 -1.80 17.01
C ILE A 429 18.57 -0.34 16.61
N CYS A 430 19.24 0.09 15.56
CA CYS A 430 19.08 1.41 14.95
C CYS A 430 19.13 2.53 16.00
N PRO A 431 20.22 2.65 16.78
CA PRO A 431 20.28 3.60 17.90
C PRO A 431 19.99 5.03 17.42
N GLN A 432 19.12 5.72 18.15
CA GLN A 432 18.68 7.05 17.77
C GLN A 432 19.80 8.10 17.95
N PRO A 433 19.92 9.11 17.06
CA PRO A 433 20.95 10.14 17.17
C PRO A 433 20.77 11.09 18.38
N ALA A 434 19.54 11.33 18.82
CA ALA A 434 19.18 12.23 19.91
C ALA A 434 17.90 11.76 20.62
N LYS A 435 17.79 11.99 21.93
CA LYS A 435 16.62 11.60 22.72
C LYS A 435 15.43 12.47 22.36
N ILE A 436 14.32 11.84 22.00
CA ILE A 436 13.02 12.48 21.76
C ILE A 436 12.15 12.31 23.02
N GLU A 437 11.45 13.36 23.44
CA GLU A 437 10.47 13.29 24.54
C GLU A 437 9.08 12.98 23.97
N GLU A 438 8.55 11.80 24.31
CA GLU A 438 7.24 11.31 23.85
C GLU A 438 6.07 11.85 24.70
N LEU A 439 4.87 11.91 24.12
CA LEU A 439 3.64 12.38 24.77
C LEU A 439 3.16 11.43 25.90
N LYS A 440 2.39 11.95 26.86
CA LYS A 440 2.00 11.24 28.10
C LYS A 440 0.49 11.34 28.38
N PRO A 441 -0.24 10.23 28.57
CA PRO A 441 -1.69 10.26 28.79
C PRO A 441 -2.16 10.08 30.24
N ALA A 442 -3.48 10.19 30.45
CA ALA A 442 -4.20 9.97 31.70
C ALA A 442 -4.81 8.54 31.79
N THR A 443 -5.15 8.09 33.01
CA THR A 443 -5.59 6.71 33.34
C THR A 443 -7.12 6.52 33.35
N THR A 444 -7.59 5.31 33.03
CA THR A 444 -9.04 4.95 32.92
C THR A 444 -9.49 4.00 34.05
N ASP A 445 -10.74 4.15 34.54
CA ASP A 445 -11.39 3.32 35.59
C ASP A 445 -12.16 2.12 35.00
N THR A 446 -12.20 0.97 35.71
CA THR A 446 -12.61 -0.36 35.18
C THR A 446 -13.59 -1.17 36.06
N THR A 447 -14.33 -0.52 36.94
CA THR A 447 -14.97 -1.16 38.11
C THR A 447 -16.07 -2.24 37.89
N ASN A 448 -16.51 -2.59 36.66
CA ASN A 448 -17.65 -3.51 36.45
C ASN A 448 -17.57 -4.51 35.25
N LEU A 449 -16.40 -5.05 34.89
CA LEU A 449 -16.24 -5.95 33.73
C LEU A 449 -15.96 -7.43 34.09
N PRO A 450 -16.37 -8.42 33.26
CA PRO A 450 -15.96 -9.81 33.42
C PRO A 450 -14.43 -9.94 33.40
N ARG A 451 -13.85 -10.67 34.37
CA ARG A 451 -12.41 -10.84 34.53
C ARG A 451 -11.98 -12.27 34.27
N LEU A 452 -10.95 -12.44 33.45
CA LEU A 452 -10.28 -13.70 33.21
C LEU A 452 -8.83 -13.59 33.68
N LEU A 453 -8.39 -14.53 34.52
CA LEU A 453 -7.00 -14.60 34.97
C LEU A 453 -6.15 -15.28 33.90
N LEU A 454 -5.03 -14.64 33.53
CA LEU A 454 -3.99 -15.23 32.69
C LEU A 454 -2.71 -15.34 33.51
N SER A 455 -2.18 -16.55 33.63
CA SER A 455 -0.91 -16.75 34.30
C SER A 455 0.25 -16.49 33.36
N ALA A 456 1.25 -15.75 33.83
CA ALA A 456 2.52 -15.56 33.15
C ALA A 456 3.27 -16.87 32.86
N ASP A 457 2.99 -17.96 33.60
CA ASP A 457 3.53 -19.29 33.31
C ASP A 457 3.01 -19.89 31.99
N ALA A 458 1.99 -19.28 31.37
CA ALA A 458 1.54 -19.63 30.03
C ALA A 458 2.51 -19.18 28.92
N PHE A 459 3.49 -18.33 29.23
CA PHE A 459 4.41 -17.75 28.26
C PHE A 459 5.81 -18.38 28.37
N THR A 460 6.49 -18.46 27.23
CA THR A 460 7.90 -18.84 27.16
C THR A 460 8.68 -17.69 26.54
N THR A 461 9.72 -17.20 27.23
CA THR A 461 10.57 -16.14 26.70
C THR A 461 11.37 -16.65 25.51
N ALA A 462 11.25 -15.98 24.36
CA ALA A 462 12.10 -16.24 23.21
C ALA A 462 13.47 -15.56 23.38
N TYR A 463 14.52 -16.24 22.93
CA TYR A 463 15.89 -15.73 22.89
C TYR A 463 16.41 -15.84 21.47
N TYR A 464 17.11 -14.80 21.01
CA TYR A 464 17.65 -14.74 19.65
C TYR A 464 19.18 -14.76 19.67
N SER A 465 19.77 -15.43 18.68
CA SER A 465 21.21 -15.39 18.42
C SER A 465 21.49 -14.40 17.28
N TYR A 466 22.40 -13.45 17.54
CA TYR A 466 22.81 -12.41 16.60
C TYR A 466 24.12 -12.75 15.88
N GLU A 467 24.38 -14.04 15.72
CA GLU A 467 25.47 -14.53 14.88
C GLU A 467 25.21 -14.20 13.41
N LYS A 468 26.30 -14.21 12.62
CA LYS A 468 26.17 -14.07 11.16
C LYS A 468 25.24 -15.17 10.64
N PRO A 469 24.24 -14.84 9.81
CA PRO A 469 23.37 -15.85 9.23
C PRO A 469 24.18 -16.91 8.51
N ALA A 470 23.82 -18.17 8.75
CA ALA A 470 24.48 -19.31 8.13
C ALA A 470 24.35 -19.27 6.60
N LEU A 471 25.32 -19.89 5.93
CA LEU A 471 25.22 -20.19 4.51
C LEU A 471 24.12 -21.23 4.28
N THR A 472 23.58 -21.28 3.06
CA THR A 472 22.50 -22.22 2.73
C THR A 472 22.95 -23.68 2.93
N ASP A 473 22.03 -24.55 3.33
CA ASP A 473 22.23 -26.00 3.41
C ASP A 473 21.79 -26.72 2.13
N ASP A 474 21.03 -26.06 1.25
CA ASP A 474 20.64 -26.57 -0.08
C ASP A 474 21.88 -26.92 -0.93
N THR A 475 22.09 -28.21 -1.15
CA THR A 475 23.25 -28.73 -1.87
C THR A 475 23.31 -28.28 -3.32
N ARG A 476 22.17 -28.10 -4.00
CA ARG A 476 22.15 -27.63 -5.40
C ARG A 476 22.72 -26.22 -5.51
N VAL A 477 22.34 -25.37 -4.55
CA VAL A 477 22.82 -23.98 -4.49
C VAL A 477 24.31 -23.96 -4.16
N LYS A 478 24.76 -24.77 -3.20
CA LYS A 478 26.18 -24.88 -2.84
C LYS A 478 27.01 -25.37 -4.01
N ASP A 479 26.61 -26.46 -4.64
CA ASP A 479 27.32 -27.04 -5.78
C ASP A 479 27.45 -26.04 -6.93
N PHE A 480 26.41 -25.23 -7.18
CA PHE A 480 26.48 -24.16 -8.15
C PHE A 480 27.42 -23.03 -7.70
N VAL A 481 27.26 -22.52 -6.48
CA VAL A 481 28.04 -21.36 -5.99
C VAL A 481 29.51 -21.70 -5.79
N ASP A 482 29.86 -22.93 -5.47
CA ASP A 482 31.26 -23.40 -5.34
C ASP A 482 32.02 -23.38 -6.68
N THR A 483 31.31 -23.28 -7.80
CA THR A 483 31.91 -23.11 -9.14
C THR A 483 32.09 -21.64 -9.54
N LEU A 484 31.70 -20.68 -8.70
CA LEU A 484 31.72 -19.26 -9.02
C LEU A 484 32.99 -18.56 -8.51
N SER A 485 33.53 -17.67 -9.33
CA SER A 485 34.53 -16.68 -8.90
C SER A 485 33.88 -15.54 -8.11
N VAL A 486 34.68 -14.69 -7.45
CA VAL A 486 34.21 -13.44 -6.83
C VAL A 486 33.53 -12.53 -7.86
N GLU A 487 34.07 -12.46 -9.07
CA GLU A 487 33.50 -11.72 -10.19
C GLU A 487 32.13 -12.28 -10.61
N ASP A 488 31.96 -13.61 -10.62
CA ASP A 488 30.68 -14.26 -10.94
C ASP A 488 29.64 -14.02 -9.85
N MET A 489 30.02 -14.15 -8.56
CA MET A 489 29.12 -13.86 -7.45
C MET A 489 28.67 -12.38 -7.47
N ALA A 490 29.59 -11.45 -7.77
CA ALA A 490 29.27 -10.04 -7.93
C ALA A 490 28.32 -9.78 -9.12
N GLU A 491 28.35 -10.60 -10.17
CA GLU A 491 27.42 -10.52 -11.29
C GLU A 491 26.00 -10.95 -10.91
N ILE A 492 25.86 -11.95 -10.02
CA ILE A 492 24.56 -12.48 -9.57
C ILE A 492 23.85 -11.53 -8.61
N VAL A 493 24.58 -10.91 -7.67
CA VAL A 493 24.00 -9.97 -6.67
C VAL A 493 23.71 -8.57 -7.23
N VAL A 494 23.87 -8.36 -8.54
CA VAL A 494 23.61 -7.10 -9.20
C VAL A 494 22.59 -7.31 -10.31
N GLY A 495 21.36 -6.81 -10.09
CA GLY A 495 20.26 -6.93 -11.02
C GLY A 495 20.42 -6.07 -12.27
N ILE A 496 19.53 -6.30 -13.23
CA ILE A 496 19.48 -5.65 -14.54
C ILE A 496 18.21 -4.81 -14.61
N GLY A 497 18.32 -3.53 -14.96
CA GLY A 497 17.15 -2.65 -15.10
C GLY A 497 16.40 -2.83 -16.42
N MET A 498 15.24 -2.19 -16.54
CA MET A 498 14.34 -2.24 -17.70
C MET A 498 15.05 -2.16 -19.08
N PHE A 499 16.00 -1.23 -19.22
CA PHE A 499 16.75 -0.96 -20.47
C PHE A 499 18.15 -1.58 -20.54
N GLY A 500 18.56 -2.33 -19.52
CA GLY A 500 19.91 -2.89 -19.42
C GLY A 500 19.96 -4.37 -19.78
N GLY A 501 21.17 -4.83 -20.09
CA GLY A 501 21.54 -6.25 -20.14
C GLY A 501 20.91 -7.08 -21.25
N GLU A 502 21.48 -8.27 -21.46
CA GLU A 502 20.82 -9.34 -22.20
C GLU A 502 19.83 -10.06 -21.29
N LYS A 503 18.79 -10.66 -21.87
CA LYS A 503 17.74 -11.38 -21.14
C LYS A 503 17.47 -12.70 -21.86
N TYR A 504 17.44 -13.80 -21.12
CA TYR A 504 17.03 -15.11 -21.65
C TYR A 504 15.50 -15.20 -21.69
N PHE A 505 14.86 -15.05 -20.53
CA PHE A 505 13.42 -14.86 -20.43
C PHE A 505 13.11 -13.37 -20.41
N ASN A 506 12.19 -12.91 -21.25
CA ASN A 506 11.82 -11.51 -21.35
C ASN A 506 10.33 -11.33 -21.13
N LEU A 507 9.98 -10.69 -20.01
CA LEU A 507 8.67 -10.12 -19.74
C LEU A 507 8.67 -8.64 -20.11
N PRO A 508 8.03 -8.24 -21.23
CA PRO A 508 7.93 -6.86 -21.66
C PRO A 508 7.27 -5.98 -20.59
N GLY A 509 7.98 -4.91 -20.19
CA GLY A 509 7.55 -4.01 -19.11
C GLY A 509 8.02 -4.41 -17.71
N SER A 510 8.73 -5.54 -17.54
CA SER A 510 9.45 -5.79 -16.28
C SER A 510 10.44 -4.66 -15.97
N VAL A 511 10.41 -4.18 -14.72
CA VAL A 511 11.23 -3.05 -14.26
C VAL A 511 12.65 -3.49 -13.89
N GLY A 512 12.82 -4.78 -13.60
CA GLY A 512 14.13 -5.39 -13.39
C GLY A 512 14.13 -6.88 -13.67
N ASN A 513 15.34 -7.44 -13.76
CA ASN A 513 15.61 -8.86 -13.91
C ASN A 513 16.84 -9.25 -13.09
N THR A 514 16.95 -10.51 -12.68
CA THR A 514 18.27 -11.06 -12.31
C THR A 514 19.15 -11.24 -13.57
N THR A 515 20.42 -11.59 -13.38
CA THR A 515 21.34 -11.79 -14.52
C THR A 515 20.97 -13.02 -15.34
N SER A 516 21.15 -12.95 -16.67
CA SER A 516 20.98 -14.08 -17.58
C SER A 516 22.31 -14.70 -18.03
N LYS A 517 23.44 -14.31 -17.44
CA LYS A 517 24.77 -14.74 -17.91
C LYS A 517 25.12 -16.20 -17.62
N PHE A 518 24.36 -16.86 -16.75
CA PHE A 518 24.66 -18.20 -16.26
C PHE A 518 23.67 -19.26 -16.78
N VAL A 519 22.94 -18.94 -17.85
CA VAL A 519 21.94 -19.84 -18.46
C VAL A 519 22.60 -21.13 -18.95
N ASP A 520 23.80 -21.02 -19.54
CA ASP A 520 24.62 -22.16 -19.98
C ASP A 520 25.10 -23.05 -18.82
N ARG A 521 25.05 -22.53 -17.60
CA ARG A 521 25.35 -23.22 -16.34
C ARG A 521 24.09 -23.60 -15.56
N GLY A 522 22.91 -23.49 -16.17
CA GLY A 522 21.64 -23.91 -15.60
C GLY A 522 20.98 -22.89 -14.66
N LEU A 523 21.31 -21.60 -14.74
CA LEU A 523 20.65 -20.54 -13.96
C LEU A 523 20.06 -19.47 -14.88
N ILE A 524 18.73 -19.37 -14.96
CA ILE A 524 18.06 -18.36 -15.80
C ILE A 524 17.93 -17.00 -15.09
N ASN A 525 17.61 -15.96 -15.85
CA ASN A 525 17.08 -14.74 -15.25
C ASN A 525 15.60 -14.91 -14.86
N VAL A 526 15.22 -14.26 -13.77
CA VAL A 526 13.83 -14.09 -13.34
C VAL A 526 13.44 -12.62 -13.37
N THR A 527 12.14 -12.36 -13.42
CA THR A 527 11.55 -11.06 -13.72
C THR A 527 11.00 -10.39 -12.46
N LEU A 528 11.12 -9.06 -12.40
CA LEU A 528 10.60 -8.21 -11.32
C LEU A 528 9.64 -7.18 -11.92
N CYS A 529 8.43 -7.10 -11.38
CA CYS A 529 7.36 -6.24 -11.89
C CYS A 529 6.71 -5.46 -10.74
N ASP A 530 6.54 -4.16 -10.94
CA ASP A 530 5.57 -3.36 -10.19
C ASP A 530 4.13 -3.87 -10.44
N GLY A 531 3.07 -3.37 -9.80
CA GLY A 531 2.97 -2.39 -8.73
C GLY A 531 1.86 -2.75 -7.72
N PRO A 532 1.69 -2.03 -6.60
CA PRO A 532 0.82 -2.48 -5.51
C PRO A 532 -0.67 -2.65 -5.83
N ALA A 533 -1.18 -1.99 -6.88
CA ALA A 533 -2.56 -2.12 -7.34
C ALA A 533 -2.77 -3.20 -8.43
N GLY A 534 -1.73 -3.97 -8.78
CA GLY A 534 -1.76 -4.98 -9.85
C GLY A 534 -0.47 -5.01 -10.67
N LEU A 535 -0.28 -6.01 -11.54
CA LEU A 535 0.96 -6.10 -12.32
C LEU A 535 1.09 -4.94 -13.32
N ARG A 536 2.17 -4.19 -13.20
CA ARG A 536 2.59 -3.15 -14.14
C ARG A 536 3.56 -3.76 -15.15
N ILE A 537 3.02 -4.15 -16.30
CA ILE A 537 3.78 -4.64 -17.46
C ILE A 537 3.30 -3.95 -18.74
N GLN A 538 4.01 -4.16 -19.84
CA GLN A 538 3.69 -3.49 -21.10
C GLN A 538 2.44 -4.11 -21.73
N LYS A 539 1.41 -3.29 -21.98
CA LYS A 539 0.12 -3.70 -22.58
C LYS A 539 0.29 -4.31 -23.97
N ARG A 540 1.03 -3.63 -24.85
CA ARG A 540 1.33 -4.07 -26.22
C ARG A 540 2.79 -3.88 -26.57
N SER A 541 3.35 -4.88 -27.24
CA SER A 541 4.71 -4.84 -27.76
C SER A 541 4.77 -5.46 -29.16
N THR A 542 5.73 -5.05 -30.00
CA THR A 542 6.04 -5.76 -31.25
C THR A 542 7.11 -6.81 -31.04
N VAL A 543 7.06 -7.88 -31.83
CA VAL A 543 8.13 -8.87 -31.96
C VAL A 543 8.84 -8.65 -33.29
N GLU A 544 10.01 -8.02 -33.25
CA GLU A 544 10.82 -7.70 -34.43
C GLU A 544 11.53 -8.95 -34.98
N LYS A 545 12.03 -8.87 -36.22
CA LYS A 545 12.88 -9.93 -36.80
C LYS A 545 14.07 -10.25 -35.88
N GLY A 546 14.26 -11.52 -35.57
CA GLY A 546 15.26 -11.98 -34.60
C GLY A 546 14.76 -12.07 -33.16
N GLY A 547 13.44 -11.92 -32.92
CA GLY A 547 12.81 -12.14 -31.61
C GLY A 547 12.92 -10.97 -30.65
N LYS A 548 13.40 -9.80 -31.09
CA LYS A 548 13.54 -8.63 -30.22
C LYS A 548 12.16 -8.03 -29.93
N VAL A 549 11.79 -7.93 -28.65
CA VAL A 549 10.53 -7.30 -28.25
C VAL A 549 10.72 -5.80 -28.03
N LYS A 550 9.80 -4.98 -28.57
CA LYS A 550 9.76 -3.52 -28.35
C LYS A 550 8.38 -3.06 -27.89
N ALA A 551 8.33 -2.27 -26.84
CA ALA A 551 7.09 -1.65 -26.38
C ALA A 551 6.47 -0.76 -27.46
N ILE A 552 5.14 -0.77 -27.57
CA ILE A 552 4.37 0.14 -28.42
C ILE A 552 3.86 1.32 -27.60
N ASP A 553 3.31 1.04 -26.41
CA ASP A 553 2.61 2.00 -25.56
C ASP A 553 3.50 2.51 -24.43
N MET A 554 4.69 3.04 -24.73
CA MET A 554 5.57 3.55 -23.67
C MET A 554 4.98 4.83 -23.05
N SER A 555 4.27 4.69 -21.94
CA SER A 555 3.86 5.79 -21.08
C SER A 555 4.96 6.13 -20.07
N MET A 556 5.95 6.92 -20.50
CA MET A 556 6.53 7.87 -19.56
C MET A 556 6.41 9.25 -20.17
N SER A 557 5.96 10.22 -19.38
CA SER A 557 5.86 11.63 -19.79
C SER A 557 7.19 12.16 -20.37
N ILE A 558 8.32 11.62 -19.93
CA ILE A 558 9.64 11.93 -20.48
C ILE A 558 9.82 11.47 -21.94
N PHE A 559 9.20 10.35 -22.34
CA PHE A 559 9.36 9.81 -23.69
C PHE A 559 8.72 10.70 -24.73
N GLU A 560 7.63 11.38 -24.39
CA GLU A 560 6.97 12.35 -25.26
C GLU A 560 7.90 13.47 -25.74
N HIS A 561 8.97 13.74 -24.98
CA HIS A 561 9.90 14.83 -25.23
C HIS A 561 11.17 14.39 -25.99
N PHE A 562 11.40 13.09 -26.21
CA PHE A 562 12.53 12.65 -27.02
C PHE A 562 12.34 12.98 -28.52
N PRO A 563 13.44 13.27 -29.24
CA PRO A 563 13.39 13.47 -30.69
C PRO A 563 12.75 12.29 -31.42
N LYS A 564 12.01 12.58 -32.51
CA LYS A 564 11.30 11.56 -33.31
C LYS A 564 12.19 10.38 -33.75
N PHE A 565 13.46 10.63 -34.06
CA PHE A 565 14.38 9.57 -34.46
C PHE A 565 14.73 8.61 -33.31
N VAL A 566 14.83 9.11 -32.07
CA VAL A 566 15.08 8.29 -30.86
C VAL A 566 13.84 7.44 -30.55
N LYS A 567 12.64 8.04 -30.63
CA LYS A 567 11.37 7.31 -30.48
C LYS A 567 11.24 6.16 -31.47
N LYS A 568 11.57 6.40 -32.75
CA LYS A 568 11.54 5.37 -33.81
C LYS A 568 12.49 4.20 -33.56
N PHE A 569 13.58 4.43 -32.83
CA PHE A 569 14.51 3.36 -32.46
C PHE A 569 14.02 2.56 -31.24
N MET A 570 13.39 3.22 -30.27
CA MET A 570 12.98 2.62 -29.00
C MET A 570 11.59 1.94 -29.03
N ILE A 571 10.66 2.42 -29.85
CA ILE A 571 9.26 1.95 -29.90
C ILE A 571 9.10 0.95 -31.06
N GLY A 572 8.27 -0.07 -30.84
CA GLY A 572 7.86 -1.05 -31.85
C GLY A 572 6.90 -0.46 -32.88
N ASN A 573 6.98 -0.91 -34.14
CA ASN A 573 6.02 -0.50 -35.17
C ASN A 573 4.98 -1.61 -35.44
N PRO A 574 3.74 -1.47 -34.94
CA PRO A 574 2.71 -2.51 -35.08
C PRO A 574 2.27 -2.75 -36.54
N GLU A 575 2.52 -1.81 -37.46
CA GLU A 575 2.24 -2.01 -38.90
C GLU A 575 3.29 -2.91 -39.58
N LYS A 576 4.46 -3.10 -38.96
CA LYS A 576 5.61 -3.79 -39.56
C LYS A 576 5.99 -5.08 -38.87
N SER A 577 5.44 -5.36 -37.69
CA SER A 577 5.85 -6.51 -36.87
C SER A 577 4.66 -7.04 -36.09
N PRO A 578 4.57 -8.37 -35.89
CA PRO A 578 3.53 -8.98 -35.06
C PRO A 578 3.44 -8.32 -33.68
N VAL A 579 2.22 -8.15 -33.18
CA VAL A 579 1.94 -7.55 -31.87
C VAL A 579 1.62 -8.65 -30.86
N ILE A 580 2.19 -8.52 -29.67
CA ILE A 580 1.86 -9.31 -28.50
C ILE A 580 1.19 -8.43 -27.44
N TYR A 581 0.30 -9.05 -26.66
CA TYR A 581 -0.64 -8.41 -25.74
C TYR A 581 -0.51 -9.00 -24.34
N GLN A 582 -0.57 -8.12 -23.32
CA GLN A 582 -0.55 -8.46 -21.91
C GLN A 582 -1.46 -7.49 -21.14
N TYR A 583 -2.74 -7.83 -21.02
CA TYR A 583 -3.70 -6.99 -20.30
C TYR A 583 -3.75 -7.42 -18.85
N THR A 584 -3.40 -6.51 -17.95
CA THR A 584 -3.43 -6.75 -16.49
C THR A 584 -4.67 -6.11 -15.88
N THR A 585 -4.94 -6.44 -14.62
CA THR A 585 -6.10 -5.93 -13.88
C THR A 585 -5.65 -4.89 -12.88
N ALA A 586 -6.23 -3.68 -12.94
CA ALA A 586 -6.05 -2.69 -11.89
C ALA A 586 -7.07 -2.99 -10.78
N PHE A 587 -6.59 -3.49 -9.64
CA PHE A 587 -7.40 -3.62 -8.43
C PHE A 587 -7.54 -2.25 -7.75
N PRO A 588 -8.46 -2.08 -6.77
CA PRO A 588 -8.43 -0.91 -5.90
C PRO A 588 -7.03 -0.69 -5.33
N VAL A 589 -6.63 0.58 -5.15
CA VAL A 589 -5.34 0.88 -4.54
C VAL A 589 -5.29 0.36 -3.11
N THR A 590 -4.09 0.16 -2.57
CA THR A 590 -3.89 -0.49 -1.29
C THR A 590 -4.65 0.19 -0.14
N ALA A 591 -4.77 1.52 -0.14
CA ALA A 591 -5.57 2.25 0.85
C ALA A 591 -7.06 1.91 0.75
N ALA A 592 -7.58 1.76 -0.47
CA ALA A 592 -8.95 1.29 -0.71
C ALA A 592 -9.13 -0.16 -0.26
N LEU A 593 -8.18 -1.05 -0.58
CA LEU A 593 -8.20 -2.44 -0.12
C LEU A 593 -8.18 -2.53 1.41
N ALA A 594 -7.46 -1.65 2.10
CA ALA A 594 -7.47 -1.56 3.55
C ALA A 594 -8.85 -1.21 4.10
N GLN A 595 -9.59 -0.32 3.41
CA GLN A 595 -10.96 0.05 3.77
C GLN A 595 -11.94 -1.12 3.68
N SER A 596 -11.59 -2.23 3.02
CA SER A 596 -12.42 -3.43 3.05
C SER A 596 -12.43 -4.12 4.41
N TRP A 597 -11.37 -3.98 5.21
CA TRP A 597 -11.16 -4.72 6.47
C TRP A 597 -11.37 -6.24 6.33
N ASN A 598 -11.06 -6.79 5.15
CA ASN A 598 -11.39 -8.15 4.78
C ASN A 598 -10.14 -8.92 4.32
N ALA A 599 -9.51 -9.64 5.25
CA ALA A 599 -8.32 -10.43 4.95
C ALA A 599 -8.60 -11.55 3.93
N GLU A 600 -9.80 -12.14 3.93
CA GLU A 600 -10.16 -13.19 2.96
C GLU A 600 -10.26 -12.63 1.54
N LEU A 601 -10.84 -11.44 1.39
CA LEU A 601 -10.87 -10.73 0.11
C LEU A 601 -9.45 -10.42 -0.37
N LEU A 602 -8.55 -9.99 0.51
CA LEU A 602 -7.17 -9.70 0.11
C LEU A 602 -6.37 -10.96 -0.25
N TYR A 603 -6.67 -12.10 0.35
CA TYR A 603 -6.19 -13.39 -0.13
C TYR A 603 -6.67 -13.68 -1.57
N LYS A 604 -7.96 -13.46 -1.87
CA LYS A 604 -8.49 -13.61 -3.25
C LYS A 604 -7.83 -12.66 -4.25
N VAL A 605 -7.61 -11.40 -3.87
CA VAL A 605 -6.87 -10.42 -4.69
C VAL A 605 -5.45 -10.93 -4.96
N GLY A 606 -4.76 -11.48 -3.95
CA GLY A 606 -3.45 -12.09 -4.12
C GLY A 606 -3.46 -13.26 -5.10
N GLN A 607 -4.48 -14.14 -5.05
CA GLN A 607 -4.64 -15.22 -6.02
C GLN A 607 -4.92 -14.69 -7.44
N ALA A 608 -5.68 -13.60 -7.57
CA ALA A 608 -5.94 -12.96 -8.86
C ALA A 608 -4.66 -12.40 -9.50
N VAL A 609 -3.77 -11.82 -8.69
CA VAL A 609 -2.44 -11.39 -9.13
C VAL A 609 -1.56 -12.59 -9.51
N LEU A 610 -1.56 -13.67 -8.71
CA LEU A 610 -0.84 -14.91 -9.04
C LEU A 610 -1.24 -15.45 -10.42
N ARG A 611 -2.53 -15.43 -10.78
CA ARG A 611 -2.98 -15.84 -12.11
C ARG A 611 -2.28 -15.06 -13.23
N GLU A 612 -2.11 -13.75 -13.08
CA GLU A 612 -1.37 -12.92 -14.06
C GLU A 612 0.14 -13.18 -14.00
N MET A 613 0.70 -13.41 -12.81
CA MET A 613 2.12 -13.75 -12.67
C MET A 613 2.46 -15.05 -13.41
N LYS A 614 1.58 -16.06 -13.31
CA LYS A 614 1.70 -17.33 -14.04
C LYS A 614 1.58 -17.15 -15.54
N GLU A 615 0.57 -16.40 -15.99
CA GLU A 615 0.31 -16.16 -17.40
C GLU A 615 1.48 -15.44 -18.07
N TYR A 616 2.04 -14.40 -17.45
CA TYR A 616 3.06 -13.56 -18.06
C TYR A 616 4.50 -13.92 -17.67
N GLY A 617 4.69 -14.82 -16.71
CA GLY A 617 6.02 -15.20 -16.22
C GLY A 617 6.66 -14.09 -15.39
N CYS A 618 5.90 -13.50 -14.46
CA CYS A 618 6.42 -12.63 -13.41
C CYS A 618 6.87 -13.49 -12.21
N THR A 619 8.11 -13.32 -11.73
CA THR A 619 8.58 -14.05 -10.55
C THR A 619 8.43 -13.24 -9.27
N TYR A 620 8.83 -11.97 -9.29
CA TYR A 620 8.67 -11.06 -8.15
C TYR A 620 7.67 -9.97 -8.48
N TRP A 621 6.58 -9.95 -7.73
CA TRP A 621 5.69 -8.80 -7.68
C TRP A 621 6.19 -7.82 -6.60
N LEU A 622 6.46 -6.57 -6.98
CA LEU A 622 7.02 -5.53 -6.12
C LEU A 622 5.94 -4.87 -5.25
N ALA A 623 5.26 -5.70 -4.48
CA ALA A 623 4.16 -5.41 -3.58
C ALA A 623 4.05 -6.56 -2.56
N PRO A 624 3.31 -6.42 -1.46
CA PRO A 624 2.60 -5.22 -1.01
C PRO A 624 3.53 -4.12 -0.48
N ALA A 625 3.08 -2.87 -0.53
CA ALA A 625 3.74 -1.77 0.14
C ALA A 625 3.06 -1.46 1.49
N VAL A 626 3.83 -1.40 2.59
CA VAL A 626 3.34 -1.50 3.97
C VAL A 626 3.86 -0.39 4.89
N ASN A 627 4.36 0.71 4.32
CA ASN A 627 4.73 1.87 5.12
C ASN A 627 3.49 2.46 5.80
N ILE A 628 3.62 2.87 7.07
CA ILE A 628 2.51 3.43 7.86
C ILE A 628 2.07 4.79 7.32
N HIS A 629 0.76 5.08 7.34
CA HIS A 629 0.25 6.44 7.08
C HIS A 629 0.54 7.35 8.27
N ARG A 630 1.79 7.82 8.37
CA ARG A 630 2.23 8.71 9.46
C ARG A 630 1.56 10.08 9.39
N ASN A 631 1.41 10.61 8.16
CA ASN A 631 0.84 11.92 7.90
C ASN A 631 0.04 11.87 6.59
N PRO A 632 -1.14 12.52 6.49
CA PRO A 632 -1.97 12.47 5.29
C PRO A 632 -1.34 13.14 4.06
N LEU A 633 -0.28 13.94 4.24
CA LEU A 633 0.43 14.59 3.15
C LEU A 633 1.45 13.70 2.43
N CYS A 634 1.76 12.50 2.94
CA CYS A 634 2.68 11.60 2.23
C CYS A 634 2.13 11.24 0.84
N GLY A 635 2.92 11.48 -0.20
CA GLY A 635 2.50 11.32 -1.60
C GLY A 635 2.08 9.90 -1.99
N ARG A 636 2.56 8.89 -1.25
CA ARG A 636 2.36 7.46 -1.54
C ARG A 636 1.36 6.75 -0.62
N ASN A 637 0.62 7.47 0.22
CA ASN A 637 -0.39 6.84 1.08
C ASN A 637 -1.41 6.00 0.28
N PHE A 638 -1.72 6.36 -0.97
CA PHE A 638 -2.64 5.58 -1.79
C PHE A 638 -2.21 4.10 -1.98
N GLU A 639 -0.91 3.82 -2.03
CA GLU A 639 -0.35 2.47 -2.22
C GLU A 639 0.07 1.79 -0.92
N TYR A 640 -0.20 2.41 0.23
CA TYR A 640 -0.02 1.84 1.56
C TYR A 640 -1.40 1.49 2.16
N TYR A 641 -1.44 0.85 3.33
CA TYR A 641 -2.71 0.37 3.90
C TYR A 641 -3.35 1.35 4.87
N SER A 642 -2.64 1.70 5.96
CA SER A 642 -3.26 2.29 7.14
C SER A 642 -2.24 2.97 8.05
N GLU A 643 -2.72 3.86 8.91
CA GLU A 643 -2.02 4.32 10.11
C GLU A 643 -1.80 3.22 11.16
N ASP A 644 -2.57 2.13 11.13
CA ASP A 644 -2.47 1.03 12.09
C ASP A 644 -1.53 -0.10 11.62
N PRO A 645 -0.53 -0.50 12.43
CA PRO A 645 0.41 -1.55 12.06
C PRO A 645 -0.21 -2.95 11.98
N ARG A 646 -1.24 -3.26 12.77
CA ARG A 646 -1.85 -4.59 12.77
C ARG A 646 -2.79 -4.74 11.57
N LEU A 647 -3.62 -3.74 11.26
CA LEU A 647 -4.43 -3.73 10.05
C LEU A 647 -3.53 -3.87 8.81
N THR A 648 -2.50 -3.03 8.70
CA THR A 648 -1.51 -3.09 7.61
C THR A 648 -0.87 -4.46 7.50
N GLY A 649 -0.32 -5.01 8.59
CA GLY A 649 0.42 -6.26 8.57
C GLY A 649 -0.44 -7.49 8.30
N MET A 650 -1.66 -7.55 8.85
CA MET A 650 -2.56 -8.71 8.65
C MET A 650 -3.12 -8.75 7.22
N LEU A 651 -3.47 -7.59 6.67
CA LEU A 651 -3.92 -7.47 5.28
C LEU A 651 -2.78 -7.74 4.29
N ALA A 652 -1.57 -7.24 4.56
CA ALA A 652 -0.37 -7.57 3.79
C ALA A 652 -0.01 -9.06 3.86
N ALA A 653 -0.17 -9.70 5.04
CA ALA A 653 0.04 -11.14 5.19
C ALA A 653 -0.98 -11.96 4.38
N ALA A 654 -2.23 -11.52 4.32
CA ALA A 654 -3.28 -12.21 3.56
C ALA A 654 -3.03 -12.16 2.05
N ILE A 655 -2.72 -10.98 1.49
CA ILE A 655 -2.39 -10.86 0.07
C ILE A 655 -1.11 -11.63 -0.28
N THR A 656 -0.12 -11.63 0.63
CA THR A 656 1.11 -12.43 0.49
C THR A 656 0.81 -13.92 0.37
N LYS A 657 -0.07 -14.45 1.22
CA LYS A 657 -0.50 -15.86 1.13
C LYS A 657 -1.26 -16.16 -0.16
N GLY A 658 -2.05 -15.21 -0.66
CA GLY A 658 -2.77 -15.38 -1.92
C GLY A 658 -1.81 -15.51 -3.10
N VAL A 659 -0.84 -14.59 -3.20
CA VAL A 659 0.19 -14.59 -4.26
C VAL A 659 1.08 -15.82 -4.17
N GLN A 660 1.53 -16.18 -2.97
CA GLN A 660 2.43 -17.30 -2.73
C GLN A 660 1.67 -18.58 -2.38
N SER A 661 0.42 -18.72 -2.86
CA SER A 661 -0.34 -19.96 -2.70
C SER A 661 0.17 -21.09 -3.61
N GLU A 662 1.02 -20.75 -4.58
CA GLU A 662 1.82 -21.67 -5.38
C GLU A 662 3.31 -21.32 -5.26
N ASP A 663 4.17 -22.34 -5.24
CA ASP A 663 5.62 -22.16 -5.12
C ASP A 663 6.23 -21.48 -6.35
N GLY A 664 7.27 -20.69 -6.12
CA GLY A 664 8.09 -20.11 -7.18
C GLY A 664 7.58 -18.76 -7.73
N TYR A 665 6.58 -18.18 -7.07
CA TYR A 665 6.09 -16.81 -7.24
C TYR A 665 6.20 -16.07 -5.92
N TYR A 666 6.71 -14.84 -5.94
CA TYR A 666 7.12 -14.15 -4.72
C TYR A 666 6.54 -12.74 -4.66
N VAL A 667 6.06 -12.36 -3.47
CA VAL A 667 5.88 -10.94 -3.13
C VAL A 667 7.22 -10.33 -2.73
N THR A 668 7.33 -9.02 -2.90
CA THR A 668 8.43 -8.21 -2.37
C THR A 668 7.85 -7.09 -1.50
N VAL A 669 7.86 -7.30 -0.18
CA VAL A 669 7.27 -6.35 0.77
C VAL A 669 8.15 -5.10 0.84
N LYS A 670 7.55 -3.91 0.74
CA LYS A 670 8.28 -2.63 0.61
C LYS A 670 7.65 -1.47 1.40
N HIS A 671 8.36 -0.39 1.72
CA HIS A 671 9.80 -0.17 1.59
C HIS A 671 10.43 -0.20 2.99
N PHE A 672 11.36 -1.13 3.20
CA PHE A 672 11.93 -1.49 4.49
C PHE A 672 13.10 -0.55 4.84
N ALA A 673 12.95 0.45 5.71
CA ALA A 673 11.76 0.83 6.47
C ALA A 673 11.62 2.36 6.54
N CYS A 674 10.48 2.82 7.06
CA CYS A 674 10.21 4.23 7.39
C CYS A 674 10.32 5.21 6.20
N ASN A 675 9.85 4.82 5.02
CA ASN A 675 9.71 5.70 3.86
C ASN A 675 8.33 6.38 3.88
N ASN A 676 8.07 7.21 4.89
CA ASN A 676 6.76 7.84 5.13
C ASN A 676 6.71 9.31 4.64
N ARG A 677 7.68 9.70 3.82
CA ARG A 677 7.88 11.03 3.22
C ARG A 677 8.54 10.83 1.86
N GLU A 678 8.01 11.45 0.81
CA GLU A 678 8.56 11.35 -0.55
C GLU A 678 9.55 12.47 -0.88
N ASP A 679 9.32 13.68 -0.38
CA ASP A 679 10.23 14.82 -0.57
C ASP A 679 11.61 14.47 0.00
N GLU A 680 12.67 14.60 -0.82
CA GLU A 680 14.05 14.25 -0.45
C GLU A 680 14.26 12.80 0.05
N ARG A 681 13.37 11.85 -0.28
CA ARG A 681 13.44 10.43 0.17
C ARG A 681 14.77 9.72 -0.08
N ASN A 682 15.58 10.19 -1.03
CA ASN A 682 16.91 9.64 -1.32
C ASN A 682 18.01 10.07 -0.33
N PHE A 683 17.74 11.07 0.51
CA PHE A 683 18.77 11.73 1.33
C PHE A 683 18.30 12.08 2.73
N MET A 684 17.00 12.16 2.98
CA MET A 684 16.46 12.47 4.30
C MET A 684 16.70 11.32 5.30
N SER A 685 16.69 11.64 6.60
CA SER A 685 16.71 10.66 7.68
C SER A 685 15.39 10.68 8.45
N SER A 686 14.73 9.54 8.57
CA SER A 686 13.68 9.37 9.58
C SER A 686 14.34 9.03 10.90
N ASN A 687 14.13 9.85 11.93
CA ASN A 687 14.74 9.70 13.23
C ASN A 687 13.69 9.26 14.26
N ILE A 688 13.85 8.06 14.80
CA ILE A 688 12.77 7.35 15.51
C ILE A 688 13.35 6.63 16.74
N SER A 689 12.58 6.56 17.83
CA SER A 689 12.87 5.69 18.98
C SER A 689 12.78 4.22 18.56
N GLU A 690 13.52 3.34 19.23
CA GLU A 690 13.48 1.91 18.90
C GLU A 690 12.11 1.32 19.24
N ARG A 691 11.47 1.81 20.31
CA ARG A 691 10.11 1.44 20.68
C ARG A 691 9.13 1.69 19.54
N ALA A 692 9.04 2.92 19.04
CA ALA A 692 8.13 3.26 17.95
C ALA A 692 8.50 2.52 16.65
N LEU A 693 9.80 2.39 16.35
CA LEU A 693 10.29 1.61 15.22
C LEU A 693 9.74 0.17 15.26
N ARG A 694 9.83 -0.51 16.40
CA ARG A 694 9.42 -1.90 16.58
C ARG A 694 7.90 -2.09 16.65
N GLU A 695 7.21 -1.23 17.39
CA GLU A 695 5.76 -1.34 17.62
C GLU A 695 4.92 -0.88 16.42
N ILE A 696 5.40 0.13 15.67
CA ILE A 696 4.64 0.77 14.59
C ILE A 696 5.23 0.45 13.21
N TYR A 697 6.49 0.80 12.94
CA TYR A 697 6.98 0.85 11.55
C TYR A 697 7.54 -0.48 11.03
N LEU A 698 8.06 -1.34 11.90
CA LEU A 698 8.56 -2.68 11.55
C LEU A 698 7.49 -3.76 11.69
N LYS A 699 6.45 -3.52 12.50
CA LYS A 699 5.40 -4.51 12.79
C LYS A 699 4.67 -5.01 11.52
N PRO A 700 4.33 -4.19 10.51
CA PRO A 700 3.74 -4.70 9.28
C PRO A 700 4.65 -5.66 8.51
N PHE A 701 5.96 -5.38 8.48
CA PHE A 701 6.96 -6.24 7.84
C PHE A 701 7.12 -7.55 8.62
N GLU A 702 7.15 -7.49 9.95
CA GLU A 702 7.19 -8.68 10.81
C GLU A 702 6.00 -9.60 10.52
N LEU A 703 4.78 -9.06 10.44
CA LEU A 703 3.57 -9.82 10.16
C LEU A 703 3.58 -10.39 8.72
N ALA A 704 4.03 -9.62 7.73
CA ALA A 704 4.17 -10.12 6.36
C ALA A 704 5.19 -11.27 6.26
N VAL A 705 6.27 -11.24 7.04
CA VAL A 705 7.29 -12.30 7.11
C VAL A 705 6.76 -13.52 7.89
N LYS A 706 6.41 -13.35 9.18
CA LYS A 706 6.06 -14.45 10.08
C LYS A 706 4.70 -15.06 9.77
N THR A 707 3.71 -14.22 9.48
CA THR A 707 2.34 -14.66 9.22
C THR A 707 2.12 -14.91 7.74
N GLY A 708 2.60 -14.01 6.87
CA GLY A 708 2.43 -14.10 5.42
C GLY A 708 3.37 -15.07 4.73
N GLY A 709 4.58 -15.27 5.27
CA GLY A 709 5.62 -16.10 4.65
C GLY A 709 6.34 -15.42 3.49
N ALA A 710 6.39 -14.07 3.46
CA ALA A 710 7.00 -13.29 2.39
C ALA A 710 8.40 -13.82 2.00
N LYS A 711 8.68 -13.91 0.68
CA LYS A 711 9.95 -14.42 0.15
C LYS A 711 10.91 -13.34 -0.34
N ALA A 712 10.49 -12.08 -0.40
CA ALA A 712 11.37 -10.96 -0.64
C ALA A 712 10.99 -9.69 0.14
N ILE A 713 12.01 -8.88 0.43
CA ILE A 713 11.90 -7.55 1.05
C ILE A 713 12.65 -6.55 0.18
N MET A 714 12.08 -5.36 -0.02
CA MET A 714 12.78 -4.24 -0.67
C MET A 714 13.10 -3.17 0.38
N THR A 715 14.38 -2.81 0.52
CA THR A 715 14.78 -1.70 1.40
C THR A 715 14.41 -0.35 0.80
N SER A 716 14.22 0.66 1.63
CA SER A 716 13.86 2.02 1.17
C SER A 716 15.04 2.85 0.65
N TYR A 717 14.72 4.06 0.15
CA TYR A 717 15.70 5.06 -0.27
C TYR A 717 16.36 5.80 0.89
N ASN A 718 15.60 6.05 1.96
CA ASN A 718 15.97 6.98 3.01
C ASN A 718 17.01 6.41 3.98
N LYS A 719 17.51 7.30 4.85
CA LYS A 719 18.18 6.88 6.08
C LYS A 719 17.15 6.65 7.19
N LEU A 720 17.46 5.70 8.06
CA LEU A 720 16.83 5.52 9.36
C LEU A 720 17.90 5.78 10.42
N ASN A 721 17.65 6.74 11.30
CA ASN A 721 18.60 7.15 12.35
C ASN A 721 20.02 7.40 11.80
N GLY A 722 20.11 8.07 10.65
CA GLY A 722 21.37 8.45 9.99
C GLY A 722 22.02 7.38 9.10
N VAL A 723 21.53 6.14 9.09
CA VAL A 723 22.07 5.04 8.28
C VAL A 723 21.11 4.70 7.14
N TYR A 724 21.60 4.60 5.91
CA TYR A 724 20.77 4.15 4.79
C TYR A 724 20.22 2.76 5.06
N THR A 725 18.94 2.54 4.82
CA THR A 725 18.27 1.27 5.17
C THR A 725 18.88 0.08 4.44
N ALA A 726 19.29 0.24 3.18
CA ALA A 726 20.04 -0.76 2.42
C ALA A 726 21.40 -1.13 3.05
N ASN A 727 22.01 -0.25 3.85
CA ASN A 727 23.28 -0.46 4.56
C ASN A 727 23.10 -0.74 6.06
N SER A 728 21.87 -1.00 6.51
CA SER A 728 21.58 -1.26 7.92
C SER A 728 21.66 -2.75 8.23
N HIS A 729 22.75 -3.19 8.87
CA HIS A 729 22.86 -4.56 9.39
C HIS A 729 21.81 -4.86 10.47
N ASP A 730 21.41 -3.83 11.23
CA ASP A 730 20.38 -3.92 12.23
C ASP A 730 19.02 -4.30 11.63
N LEU A 731 18.66 -3.71 10.48
CA LEU A 731 17.45 -4.05 9.75
C LEU A 731 17.59 -5.37 8.99
N CYS A 732 18.55 -5.44 8.06
CA CYS A 732 18.64 -6.52 7.07
C CYS A 732 19.12 -7.86 7.65
N THR A 733 19.80 -7.84 8.80
CA THR A 733 20.32 -9.06 9.44
C THR A 733 19.75 -9.27 10.83
N LYS A 734 19.96 -8.34 11.79
CA LYS A 734 19.55 -8.58 13.19
C LYS A 734 18.06 -8.79 13.32
N VAL A 735 17.23 -7.82 12.91
CA VAL A 735 15.79 -7.97 13.03
C VAL A 735 15.26 -8.97 12.02
N LEU A 736 15.53 -8.74 10.73
CA LEU A 736 14.89 -9.52 9.67
C LEU A 736 15.27 -11.01 9.70
N ARG A 737 16.55 -11.34 9.83
CA ARG A 737 17.03 -12.72 9.74
C ARG A 737 17.17 -13.38 11.12
N ASN A 738 17.79 -12.71 12.10
CA ASN A 738 18.02 -13.33 13.41
C ASN A 738 16.75 -13.39 14.28
N GLU A 739 15.93 -12.33 14.29
CA GLU A 739 14.71 -12.30 15.12
C GLU A 739 13.48 -12.88 14.42
N TRP A 740 13.29 -12.57 13.14
CA TRP A 740 12.09 -13.00 12.40
C TRP A 740 12.29 -14.28 11.59
N GLY A 741 13.53 -14.76 11.44
CA GLY A 741 13.82 -16.00 10.71
C GLY A 741 13.62 -15.88 9.20
N PHE A 742 13.73 -14.67 8.63
CA PHE A 742 13.59 -14.48 7.18
C PHE A 742 14.69 -15.19 6.40
N ASP A 743 14.27 -16.00 5.43
CA ASP A 743 15.13 -16.82 4.58
C ASP A 743 14.91 -16.54 3.07
N GLY A 744 14.48 -15.31 2.77
CA GLY A 744 14.26 -14.83 1.41
C GLY A 744 15.37 -13.93 0.88
N VAL A 745 15.05 -13.19 -0.17
CA VAL A 745 15.92 -12.19 -0.80
C VAL A 745 15.59 -10.79 -0.31
N VAL A 746 16.59 -10.06 0.16
CA VAL A 746 16.50 -8.62 0.38
C VAL A 746 17.07 -7.92 -0.85
N MET A 747 16.34 -6.96 -1.42
CA MET A 747 16.81 -6.16 -2.53
C MET A 747 16.77 -4.67 -2.21
N THR A 748 17.56 -3.88 -2.91
CA THR A 748 17.50 -2.42 -2.81
C THR A 748 16.29 -1.87 -3.55
N ASP A 749 15.80 -0.69 -3.19
CA ASP A 749 14.97 0.09 -4.11
C ASP A 749 15.79 0.52 -5.34
N TRP A 750 15.11 0.88 -6.43
CA TRP A 750 15.70 1.17 -7.73
C TRP A 750 16.66 2.38 -7.66
N PHE A 751 17.96 2.13 -7.87
CA PHE A 751 19.00 3.17 -7.82
C PHE A 751 19.14 3.84 -6.45
N SER A 752 18.77 3.15 -5.37
CA SER A 752 18.97 3.63 -4.00
C SER A 752 20.44 3.52 -3.53
N THR A 753 21.31 2.87 -4.32
CA THR A 753 22.76 2.82 -4.06
C THR A 753 23.59 3.62 -5.06
N GLY A 754 24.82 3.96 -4.65
CA GLY A 754 25.80 4.67 -5.47
C GLY A 754 25.76 6.20 -5.32
N GLY A 755 26.80 6.87 -5.82
CA GLY A 755 26.95 8.32 -5.66
C GLY A 755 27.05 8.74 -4.19
N ARG A 756 26.12 9.61 -3.74
CA ARG A 756 25.99 10.06 -2.34
C ARG A 756 24.92 9.28 -1.54
N LYS A 757 24.39 8.19 -2.09
CA LYS A 757 23.36 7.34 -1.49
C LYS A 757 24.01 6.17 -0.74
N ALA A 758 23.25 5.10 -0.50
CA ALA A 758 23.78 3.87 0.11
C ALA A 758 25.00 3.32 -0.67
N ASP A 759 25.98 2.76 0.04
CA ASP A 759 27.14 2.12 -0.56
C ASP A 759 26.79 0.70 -1.03
N ASP A 760 27.25 0.37 -2.25
CA ASP A 760 26.96 -0.91 -2.91
C ASP A 760 27.52 -2.12 -2.14
N ALA A 761 28.75 -2.01 -1.61
CA ALA A 761 29.41 -3.10 -0.91
C ALA A 761 28.89 -3.23 0.52
N LEU A 762 28.66 -2.12 1.22
CA LEU A 762 28.07 -2.16 2.56
C LEU A 762 26.65 -2.70 2.56
N ALA A 763 25.91 -2.58 1.46
CA ALA A 763 24.60 -3.22 1.31
C ALA A 763 24.72 -4.75 1.39
N ILE A 764 25.61 -5.34 0.59
CA ILE A 764 25.94 -6.78 0.64
C ILE A 764 26.36 -7.20 2.06
N LYS A 765 27.26 -6.43 2.68
CA LYS A 765 27.73 -6.71 4.05
C LYS A 765 26.60 -6.70 5.09
N SER A 766 25.59 -5.87 4.88
CA SER A 766 24.45 -5.72 5.80
C SER A 766 23.41 -6.84 5.65
N GLY A 767 23.50 -7.65 4.59
CA GLY A 767 22.51 -8.67 4.26
C GLY A 767 21.45 -8.20 3.26
N ASN A 768 21.68 -7.10 2.54
CA ASN A 768 20.91 -6.77 1.34
C ASN A 768 21.51 -7.56 0.16
N ASP A 769 20.76 -8.52 -0.36
CA ASP A 769 21.27 -9.56 -1.25
C ASP A 769 21.39 -9.13 -2.71
N LEU A 770 20.58 -8.17 -3.15
CA LEU A 770 20.41 -7.85 -4.57
C LEU A 770 20.31 -6.34 -4.84
N ILE A 771 21.33 -5.79 -5.50
CA ILE A 771 21.37 -4.38 -5.90
C ILE A 771 20.50 -4.15 -7.13
N MET A 772 19.48 -3.31 -7.01
CA MET A 772 18.45 -3.08 -8.03
C MET A 772 18.35 -1.61 -8.49
N PRO A 773 18.23 -1.39 -9.82
CA PRO A 773 18.99 -2.17 -10.78
C PRO A 773 20.48 -1.81 -10.60
N GLY A 774 21.37 -2.60 -11.18
CA GLY A 774 22.77 -2.23 -11.18
C GLY A 774 23.43 -2.40 -12.54
N GLY A 775 24.75 -2.26 -12.53
CA GLY A 775 25.56 -2.37 -13.72
C GLY A 775 27.03 -2.60 -13.39
N SER A 776 27.88 -2.46 -14.41
CA SER A 776 29.32 -2.74 -14.31
C SER A 776 30.04 -1.91 -13.24
N SER A 777 29.54 -0.71 -12.92
CA SER A 777 30.09 0.14 -11.85
C SER A 777 29.86 -0.47 -10.46
N ASN A 778 28.64 -0.93 -10.17
CA ASN A 778 28.29 -1.55 -8.88
C ASN A 778 29.13 -2.83 -8.68
N LYS A 779 29.18 -3.69 -9.70
CA LYS A 779 29.99 -4.94 -9.71
C LYS A 779 31.45 -4.67 -9.38
N LYS A 780 32.07 -3.70 -10.08
CA LYS A 780 33.47 -3.31 -9.85
C LYS A 780 33.72 -2.82 -8.42
N LYS A 781 32.77 -2.10 -7.81
CA LYS A 781 32.90 -1.64 -6.42
C LYS A 781 32.83 -2.80 -5.43
N ILE A 782 31.90 -3.73 -5.61
CA ILE A 782 31.77 -4.93 -4.76
C ILE A 782 33.06 -5.78 -4.84
N ILE A 783 33.53 -6.09 -6.06
CA ILE A 783 34.77 -6.84 -6.27
C ILE A 783 35.97 -6.14 -5.60
N LYS A 784 36.07 -4.81 -5.77
CA LYS A 784 37.13 -4.02 -5.13
C LYS A 784 37.04 -4.04 -3.61
N ALA A 785 35.83 -4.02 -3.05
CA ALA A 785 35.60 -4.07 -1.61
C ALA A 785 36.01 -5.43 -1.01
N VAL A 786 35.73 -6.55 -1.70
CA VAL A 786 36.22 -7.88 -1.32
C VAL A 786 37.74 -7.91 -1.35
N LYS A 787 38.37 -7.48 -2.45
CA LYS A 787 39.84 -7.46 -2.61
C LYS A 787 40.56 -6.60 -1.57
N LYS A 788 39.88 -5.59 -1.02
CA LYS A 788 40.39 -4.71 0.03
C LYS A 788 40.05 -5.16 1.46
N GLY A 789 39.25 -6.22 1.63
CA GLY A 789 38.77 -6.67 2.93
C GLY A 789 37.72 -5.75 3.58
N THR A 790 37.12 -4.82 2.82
CA THR A 790 36.03 -3.96 3.32
C THR A 790 34.77 -4.80 3.62
N ILE A 791 34.52 -5.79 2.77
CA ILE A 791 33.54 -6.86 2.97
C ILE A 791 34.26 -8.20 2.82
N SER A 792 33.78 -9.25 3.47
CA SER A 792 34.38 -10.59 3.31
C SER A 792 33.80 -11.31 2.09
N GLU A 793 34.52 -12.28 1.55
CA GLU A 793 34.00 -13.15 0.49
C GLU A 793 32.77 -13.94 0.97
N THR A 794 32.74 -14.33 2.25
CA THR A 794 31.58 -14.99 2.86
C THR A 794 30.33 -14.10 2.86
N ASP A 795 30.46 -12.77 3.03
CA ASP A 795 29.31 -11.87 2.94
C ASP A 795 28.73 -11.86 1.53
N LEU A 796 29.59 -11.79 0.51
CA LEU A 796 29.18 -11.88 -0.89
C LEU A 796 28.59 -13.25 -1.24
N ARG A 797 29.22 -14.32 -0.77
CA ARG A 797 28.78 -15.70 -0.99
C ARG A 797 27.38 -15.93 -0.44
N ARG A 798 27.09 -15.49 0.79
CA ARG A 798 25.75 -15.59 1.40
C ARG A 798 24.68 -14.90 0.54
N CYS A 799 24.93 -13.65 0.13
CA CYS A 799 23.98 -12.92 -0.72
C CYS A 799 23.79 -13.60 -2.09
N CYS A 800 24.87 -14.11 -2.69
CA CYS A 800 24.81 -14.89 -3.92
C CYS A 800 23.95 -16.14 -3.74
N GLU A 801 24.16 -16.92 -2.67
CA GLU A 801 23.37 -18.12 -2.37
C GLU A 801 21.88 -17.81 -2.22
N ASN A 802 21.51 -16.73 -1.52
CA ASN A 802 20.11 -16.33 -1.36
C ASN A 802 19.45 -16.04 -2.72
N VAL A 803 20.14 -15.31 -3.60
CA VAL A 803 19.66 -14.99 -4.95
C VAL A 803 19.55 -16.26 -5.80
N VAL A 804 20.59 -17.11 -5.81
CA VAL A 804 20.61 -18.38 -6.56
C VAL A 804 19.51 -19.30 -6.08
N LYS A 805 19.36 -19.49 -4.77
CA LYS A 805 18.30 -20.32 -4.17
C LYS A 805 16.92 -19.86 -4.61
N SER A 806 16.68 -18.55 -4.57
CA SER A 806 15.38 -18.01 -4.98
C SER A 806 15.09 -18.23 -6.47
N VAL A 807 16.09 -18.03 -7.34
CA VAL A 807 15.98 -18.32 -8.78
C VAL A 807 15.74 -19.80 -9.02
N MET A 808 16.53 -20.68 -8.38
CA MET A 808 16.41 -22.13 -8.51
C MET A 808 15.05 -22.67 -8.06
N ASN A 809 14.41 -21.98 -7.10
CA ASN A 809 13.09 -22.36 -6.62
C ASN A 809 11.94 -21.71 -7.39
N SER A 810 12.24 -20.76 -8.29
CA SER A 810 11.24 -20.05 -9.09
C SER A 810 10.52 -20.96 -10.08
N ALA A 811 9.27 -20.63 -10.41
CA ALA A 811 8.49 -21.39 -11.38
C ALA A 811 9.10 -21.35 -12.78
N LEU A 812 9.69 -20.21 -13.17
CA LEU A 812 10.36 -20.08 -14.47
C LEU A 812 11.56 -21.02 -14.60
N GLN A 813 12.40 -21.13 -13.56
CA GLN A 813 13.54 -22.04 -13.59
C GLN A 813 13.08 -23.48 -13.83
N LYS A 814 12.10 -23.93 -13.03
CA LYS A 814 11.54 -25.29 -13.11
C LYS A 814 10.96 -25.59 -14.49
N GLU A 815 10.36 -24.59 -15.15
CA GLU A 815 9.74 -24.74 -16.46
C GLU A 815 10.75 -24.84 -17.62
N TYR A 816 11.86 -24.10 -17.54
CA TYR A 816 12.78 -23.92 -18.67
C TYR A 816 14.12 -24.64 -18.55
N ILE A 817 14.57 -25.02 -17.35
CA ILE A 817 15.86 -25.70 -17.14
C ILE A 817 15.69 -27.09 -16.52
N ASP A 818 14.94 -27.21 -15.43
CA ASP A 818 14.97 -28.42 -14.57
C ASP A 818 14.13 -29.61 -15.13
N LYS A 819 13.91 -29.67 -16.45
CA LYS A 819 13.10 -30.72 -17.11
C LYS A 819 13.81 -32.06 -17.23
#